data_AF-A0A3D9CEU3-F1
#
_entry.id   AF-A0A3D9CEU3-F1
#
_cell.length_a   1.000
_cell.length_b   1.000
_cell.length_c   1.000
_cell.angle_alpha   90.00
_cell.angle_beta   90.00
_cell.angle_gamma   90.00
#
_symmetry.space_group_name_H-M   'P 1'
#
loop_
_entity.id
_entity.type
_entity.pdbx_description
1 polymer ?
#
loop_
_entity_poly.entity_id
_entity_poly.type
_entity_poly.pdbx_seq_one_letter_code
_entity_poly.pdbx_strand_id
1 'polypeptide(L)'
;MLAIYARVSQDKDDEKNSIETQIALGRAYAQTIGLEYEIYEDNGISGTLEIEKRPALYELVQNVASKKITHVFAYDQSRLERNNTVWSTLYFLFQKDGINLFFQNSGEFDFSLDTNFLTSNMLSIFNSFYVKLTKKKVVTALQRNVEAGKVHASPPFGYTKDSNKFLIIDEKESEIVERIYQMSLEGKGTDKIAEILNLEEVPTAYSKLAKGGVYKVRDKYNPNLVTEKKKSDAKWRGRTIQGIIKNTIYKGQRFWRGNYYPVPAIFDEVYWQKVNENLQKNRNNTGKKVEHKYLLKGIIKCNCGRNMYGRSRVNKRDHTYICSSRRYKGENCGNRAINIDKIEKIIWEHFFIRKELLGLLNESSGSQKEILEALKQEESLLDKKIEDNQKSRGNLVRAISNGVINDEDAKEEINKIKENLTKYSLDKALIVSRVADVQNFESLLVDTRTDFENFSKDVDFDTKRNLIHKYVERIIVVYDDGREHKNGFKYPPYTYHIQIEFKNGIVKENYIYNVKNDIIVSLRDRTFKLLTENGIVETMDSDMIDKSIIPLSNGRFLIKPFLGKDNCTYILDNTIIPHGDLRSWNVKKVVDFYTLNKTLLCKESGINILTENKTDENYQWFVRNYKNYKDKPLIEWVTFLFEAQNYTDLLVTPKAKSKSKLKE
;
A
#
# COMPACT_ATOMS: atom_id res chain seq x y z
N MET A 1 20.94 -8.16 63.15
CA MET A 1 21.91 -8.34 62.04
C MET A 1 22.01 -7.05 61.25
N LEU A 2 23.19 -6.76 60.68
CA LEU A 2 23.46 -5.59 59.83
C LEU A 2 23.24 -5.94 58.35
N ALA A 3 22.51 -5.11 57.62
CA ALA A 3 22.49 -5.15 56.16
C ALA A 3 23.50 -4.17 55.58
N ILE A 4 24.41 -4.62 54.73
CA ILE A 4 25.31 -3.77 53.94
C ILE A 4 24.71 -3.61 52.56
N TYR A 5 24.16 -2.44 52.26
CA TYR A 5 23.58 -2.14 50.96
C TYR A 5 24.57 -1.39 50.05
N ALA A 6 24.93 -2.02 48.92
CA ALA A 6 25.86 -1.46 47.94
C ALA A 6 25.20 -1.37 46.56
N ARG A 7 25.39 -0.24 45.86
CA ARG A 7 24.78 0.00 44.54
C ARG A 7 25.67 0.85 43.63
N VAL A 8 25.75 0.46 42.36
CA VAL A 8 26.35 1.28 41.30
C VAL A 8 25.49 1.16 40.03
N SER A 9 25.26 2.28 39.33
CA SER A 9 24.37 2.29 38.15
C SER A 9 25.04 1.87 36.84
N GLN A 10 26.37 1.94 36.75
CA GLN A 10 27.22 1.45 35.66
C GLN A 10 28.67 1.39 36.16
N ASP A 11 29.43 0.36 35.76
CA ASP A 11 30.90 0.33 35.90
C ASP A 11 31.50 1.51 35.16
N LYS A 12 31.87 2.54 35.92
CA LYS A 12 32.84 3.52 35.49
C LYS A 12 34.09 3.25 36.30
N ASP A 13 35.25 3.36 35.68
CA ASP A 13 36.59 3.23 36.27
C ASP A 13 36.83 4.30 37.36
N ASP A 14 36.03 4.28 38.42
CA ASP A 14 36.08 5.17 39.57
C ASP A 14 36.26 4.29 40.81
N GLU A 15 37.50 3.77 40.97
CA GLU A 15 37.90 2.80 41.99
C GLU A 15 37.45 3.20 43.40
N LYS A 16 37.39 4.50 43.70
CA LYS A 16 37.03 5.05 45.01
C LYS A 16 35.57 4.83 45.41
N ASN A 17 34.68 4.54 44.46
CA ASN A 17 33.23 4.40 44.69
C ASN A 17 32.69 3.04 44.22
N SER A 18 33.57 2.07 43.99
CA SER A 18 33.20 0.73 43.55
C SER A 18 32.30 0.01 44.56
N ILE A 19 31.62 -1.04 44.12
CA ILE A 19 30.79 -1.87 45.01
C ILE A 19 31.65 -2.53 46.09
N GLU A 20 32.83 -3.00 45.70
CA GLU A 20 33.78 -3.66 46.60
C GLU A 20 34.23 -2.71 47.71
N THR A 21 34.50 -1.44 47.38
CA THR A 21 34.86 -0.42 48.37
C THR A 21 33.71 -0.16 49.35
N GLN A 22 32.46 -0.06 48.86
CA GLN A 22 31.28 0.12 49.70
C GLN A 22 31.08 -1.07 50.66
N ILE A 23 31.25 -2.29 50.16
CA ILE A 23 31.14 -3.51 50.96
C ILE A 23 32.26 -3.59 52.01
N ALA A 24 33.51 -3.27 51.62
CA ALA A 24 34.65 -3.30 52.54
C ALA A 24 34.44 -2.33 53.72
N LEU A 25 33.95 -1.12 53.46
CA LEU A 25 33.62 -0.15 54.50
C LEU A 25 32.48 -0.64 55.40
N GLY A 26 31.44 -1.24 54.82
CA GLY A 26 30.34 -1.83 55.59
C GLY A 26 30.79 -2.98 56.49
N ARG A 27 31.73 -3.82 56.02
CA ARG A 27 32.32 -4.91 56.82
C ARG A 27 33.12 -4.38 57.99
N ALA A 28 33.92 -3.34 57.78
CA ALA A 28 34.68 -2.68 58.85
C ALA A 28 33.74 -2.07 59.91
N TYR A 29 32.63 -1.47 59.46
CA TYR A 29 31.59 -0.96 60.38
C TYR A 29 30.94 -2.10 61.18
N ALA A 30 30.58 -3.21 60.54
CA ALA A 30 30.01 -4.39 61.19
C ALA A 30 30.89 -4.92 62.33
N GLN A 31 32.21 -5.01 62.08
CA GLN A 31 33.20 -5.41 63.07
C GLN A 31 33.29 -4.44 64.24
N THR A 32 33.22 -3.13 63.96
CA THR A 32 33.28 -2.07 64.97
C THR A 32 32.12 -2.16 65.96
N ILE A 33 30.92 -2.48 65.48
CA ILE A 33 29.71 -2.59 66.31
C ILE A 33 29.41 -4.02 66.79
N GLY A 34 30.25 -5.00 66.44
CA GLY A 34 30.12 -6.39 66.88
C GLY A 34 28.87 -7.13 66.35
N LEU A 35 28.38 -6.79 65.17
CA LEU A 35 27.21 -7.43 64.56
C LEU A 35 27.57 -8.32 63.36
N GLU A 36 26.89 -9.46 63.23
CA GLU A 36 26.87 -10.22 61.98
C GLU A 36 26.20 -9.40 60.86
N TYR A 37 26.59 -9.66 59.61
CA TYR A 37 26.13 -8.89 58.46
C TYR A 37 25.69 -9.75 57.26
N GLU A 38 24.76 -9.20 56.47
CA GLU A 38 24.38 -9.69 55.15
C GLU A 38 24.63 -8.61 54.08
N ILE A 39 25.01 -9.02 52.87
CA ILE A 39 25.32 -8.11 51.77
C ILE A 39 24.15 -8.08 50.78
N TYR A 40 23.71 -6.88 50.44
CA TYR A 40 22.65 -6.61 49.48
C TYR A 40 23.24 -5.78 48.33
N GLU A 41 23.46 -6.42 47.18
CA GLU A 41 24.16 -5.82 46.05
C GLU A 41 23.25 -5.58 44.84
N ASP A 42 23.14 -4.31 44.43
CA ASP A 42 22.46 -3.90 43.21
C ASP A 42 23.48 -3.33 42.20
N ASN A 43 24.22 -4.21 41.52
CA ASN A 43 25.19 -3.86 40.49
C ASN A 43 24.56 -3.58 39.11
N GLY A 44 24.94 -2.47 38.48
CA GLY A 44 24.38 -2.00 37.21
C GLY A 44 22.95 -1.45 37.33
N ILE A 45 22.46 -1.20 38.55
CA ILE A 45 21.07 -0.83 38.82
C ILE A 45 20.97 0.65 39.22
N SER A 46 20.03 1.35 38.58
CA SER A 46 19.82 2.79 38.80
C SER A 46 19.05 3.04 40.10
N GLY A 47 19.56 3.96 40.93
CA GLY A 47 18.86 4.45 42.14
C GLY A 47 17.57 5.23 41.86
N THR A 48 17.26 5.53 40.59
CA THR A 48 15.99 6.18 40.20
C THR A 48 14.82 5.20 40.04
N LEU A 49 15.07 3.90 40.16
CA LEU A 49 14.04 2.87 40.03
C LEU A 49 13.27 2.68 41.35
N GLU A 50 12.02 2.23 41.22
CA GLU A 50 11.20 1.76 42.35
C GLU A 50 11.83 0.53 43.02
N ILE A 51 11.44 0.26 44.27
CA ILE A 51 12.03 -0.79 45.11
C ILE A 51 11.91 -2.17 44.45
N GLU A 52 10.77 -2.51 43.85
CA GLU A 52 10.50 -3.82 43.25
C GLU A 52 11.39 -4.12 42.03
N LYS A 53 11.98 -3.09 41.43
CA LYS A 53 12.89 -3.21 40.28
C LYS A 53 14.36 -3.29 40.70
N ARG A 54 14.62 -3.35 42.01
CA ARG A 54 15.94 -3.36 42.64
C ARG A 54 16.03 -4.60 43.53
N PRO A 55 16.40 -5.78 42.99
CA PRO A 55 16.24 -7.05 43.67
C PRO A 55 16.84 -7.09 45.08
N ALA A 56 18.06 -6.56 45.26
CA ALA A 56 18.70 -6.57 46.57
C ALA A 56 18.05 -5.56 47.54
N LEU A 57 17.62 -4.38 47.07
CA LEU A 57 16.86 -3.46 47.92
C LEU A 57 15.48 -4.02 48.31
N TYR A 58 14.82 -4.71 47.38
CA TYR A 58 13.53 -5.35 47.64
C TYR A 58 13.65 -6.44 48.69
N GLU A 59 14.67 -7.30 48.56
CA GLU A 59 14.98 -8.33 49.56
C GLU A 59 15.32 -7.71 50.93
N LEU A 60 16.11 -6.63 50.95
CA LEU A 60 16.42 -5.88 52.18
C LEU A 60 15.14 -5.38 52.87
N VAL A 61 14.22 -4.77 52.11
CA VAL A 61 12.94 -4.27 52.65
C VAL A 61 12.10 -5.41 53.23
N GLN A 62 12.07 -6.56 52.57
CA GLN A 62 11.38 -7.75 53.10
C GLN A 62 12.03 -8.27 54.39
N ASN A 63 13.36 -8.27 54.47
CA ASN A 63 14.10 -8.73 55.65
C ASN A 63 14.05 -7.74 56.83
N VAL A 64 13.82 -6.44 56.55
CA VAL A 64 13.47 -5.45 57.57
C VAL A 64 12.07 -5.72 58.11
N ALA A 65 11.09 -5.93 57.22
CA ALA A 65 9.71 -6.21 57.62
C ALA A 65 9.56 -7.52 58.43
N SER A 66 10.39 -8.53 58.14
CA SER A 66 10.44 -9.80 58.89
C SER A 66 11.28 -9.72 60.19
N LYS A 67 11.79 -8.53 60.55
CA LYS A 67 12.62 -8.27 61.75
C LYS A 67 13.95 -9.02 61.78
N LYS A 68 14.40 -9.55 60.63
CA LYS A 68 15.71 -10.20 60.48
C LYS A 68 16.84 -9.16 60.50
N ILE A 69 16.63 -8.01 59.86
CA ILE A 69 17.58 -6.90 59.83
C ILE A 69 17.19 -5.85 60.88
N THR A 70 18.17 -5.41 61.65
CA THR A 70 18.00 -4.36 62.67
C THR A 70 18.86 -3.14 62.42
N HIS A 71 19.91 -3.28 61.61
CA HIS A 71 20.82 -2.20 61.25
C HIS A 71 21.00 -2.17 59.73
N VAL A 72 21.13 -0.99 59.14
CA VAL A 72 21.41 -0.82 57.71
C VAL A 72 22.62 0.08 57.55
N PHE A 73 23.60 -0.37 56.78
CA PHE A 73 24.75 0.41 56.33
C PHE A 73 24.60 0.74 54.85
N ALA A 74 24.84 1.99 54.49
CA ALA A 74 25.05 2.43 53.12
C ALA A 74 26.20 3.45 53.07
N TYR A 75 26.86 3.61 51.93
CA TYR A 75 27.92 4.60 51.81
C TYR A 75 27.38 6.05 51.95
N ASP A 76 26.27 6.34 51.29
CA ASP A 76 25.52 7.60 51.40
C ASP A 76 24.05 7.36 51.05
N GLN A 77 23.18 8.35 51.31
CA GLN A 77 21.74 8.27 50.96
C GLN A 77 21.53 8.04 49.46
N SER A 78 22.41 8.55 48.60
CA SER A 78 22.30 8.39 47.14
C SER A 78 22.48 6.94 46.66
N ARG A 79 23.09 6.08 47.49
CA ARG A 79 23.14 4.63 47.25
C ARG A 79 21.77 4.00 47.48
N LEU A 80 21.10 4.33 48.56
CA LEU A 80 19.73 3.86 48.83
C LEU A 80 18.73 4.38 47.80
N GLU A 81 18.81 5.64 47.37
CA GLU A 81 17.81 6.20 46.45
C GLU A 81 18.28 7.43 45.65
N ARG A 82 17.62 7.66 44.53
CA ARG A 82 17.58 8.94 43.79
C ARG A 82 16.14 9.22 43.31
N ASN A 83 15.18 8.79 44.11
CA ASN A 83 13.74 8.89 43.92
C ASN A 83 13.11 9.22 45.29
N ASN A 84 12.50 10.40 45.38
CA ASN A 84 11.91 10.89 46.61
C ASN A 84 10.83 9.96 47.20
N THR A 85 10.04 9.30 46.36
CA THR A 85 9.04 8.33 46.82
C THR A 85 9.70 7.14 47.52
N VAL A 86 10.81 6.63 46.97
CA VAL A 86 11.57 5.53 47.58
C VAL A 86 12.17 5.98 48.92
N TRP A 87 12.70 7.20 49.01
CA TRP A 87 13.18 7.73 50.29
C TRP A 87 12.07 7.76 51.35
N SER A 88 10.91 8.32 51.01
CA SER A 88 9.79 8.40 51.96
C SER A 88 9.36 7.01 52.43
N THR A 89 9.26 6.03 51.52
CA THR A 89 8.93 4.65 51.90
C THR A 89 9.96 4.04 52.84
N LEU A 90 11.26 4.17 52.52
CA LEU A 90 12.33 3.64 53.37
C LEU A 90 12.38 4.35 54.72
N TYR A 91 12.21 5.68 54.76
CA TYR A 91 12.22 6.47 55.98
C TYR A 91 11.15 5.99 56.96
N PHE A 92 9.89 5.92 56.51
CA PHE A 92 8.79 5.52 57.39
C PHE A 92 8.88 4.05 57.79
N LEU A 93 9.36 3.18 56.90
CA LEU A 93 9.61 1.77 57.25
C LEU A 93 10.68 1.67 58.35
N PHE A 94 11.84 2.30 58.15
CA PHE A 94 12.96 2.23 59.09
C PHE A 94 12.63 2.86 60.43
N GLN A 95 11.93 4.00 60.44
CA GLN A 95 11.44 4.64 61.66
C GLN A 95 10.43 3.75 62.39
N LYS A 96 9.43 3.20 61.69
CA LYS A 96 8.41 2.33 62.27
C LYS A 96 9.02 1.07 62.87
N ASP A 97 10.01 0.49 62.18
CA ASP A 97 10.61 -0.78 62.57
C ASP A 97 11.83 -0.66 63.49
N GLY A 98 12.24 0.56 63.85
CA GLY A 98 13.35 0.82 64.77
C GLY A 98 14.71 0.45 64.18
N ILE A 99 14.92 0.70 62.88
CA ILE A 99 16.17 0.38 62.18
C ILE A 99 17.23 1.44 62.46
N ASN A 100 18.41 0.99 62.90
CA ASN A 100 19.59 1.86 63.01
C ASN A 100 20.26 2.01 61.64
N LEU A 101 20.08 3.17 61.02
CA LEU A 101 20.65 3.48 59.71
C LEU A 101 21.98 4.23 59.87
N PHE A 102 23.03 3.73 59.23
CA PHE A 102 24.34 4.36 59.20
C PHE A 102 24.78 4.69 57.77
N PHE A 103 25.27 5.91 57.59
CA PHE A 103 25.90 6.37 56.36
C PHE A 103 27.39 6.63 56.56
N GLN A 104 28.25 6.10 55.70
CA GLN A 104 29.70 6.30 55.82
C GLN A 104 30.11 7.77 55.92
N ASN A 105 29.47 8.66 55.16
CA ASN A 105 29.87 10.07 55.10
C ASN A 105 29.25 10.95 56.19
N SER A 106 28.16 10.52 56.82
CA SER A 106 27.39 11.36 57.75
C SER A 106 27.12 10.70 59.10
N GLY A 107 27.60 9.48 59.32
CA GLY A 107 27.44 8.73 60.56
C GLY A 107 26.04 8.12 60.72
N GLU A 108 25.67 7.86 61.96
CA GLU A 108 24.36 7.32 62.35
C GLU A 108 23.24 8.33 62.09
N PHE A 109 22.12 7.84 61.56
CA PHE A 109 20.96 8.63 61.20
C PHE A 109 19.88 8.49 62.28
N ASP A 110 19.64 9.56 63.02
CA ASP A 110 18.62 9.61 64.06
C ASP A 110 17.25 9.98 63.48
N PHE A 111 16.31 9.03 63.50
CA PHE A 111 14.93 9.19 63.02
C PHE A 111 14.00 9.96 63.98
N SER A 112 14.46 10.29 65.19
CA SER A 112 13.71 11.07 66.18
C SER A 112 13.86 12.59 66.00
N LEU A 113 14.87 13.02 65.25
CA LEU A 113 15.15 14.44 65.00
C LEU A 113 14.40 14.95 63.77
N ASP A 114 13.50 15.91 63.97
CA ASP A 114 12.77 16.59 62.88
C ASP A 114 13.71 17.26 61.86
N THR A 115 14.90 17.69 62.31
CA THR A 115 15.95 18.24 61.45
C THR A 115 16.50 17.20 60.48
N ASN A 116 16.66 15.94 60.90
CA ASN A 116 17.09 14.84 60.04
C ASN A 116 16.00 14.44 59.05
N PHE A 117 14.73 14.45 59.48
CA PHE A 117 13.59 14.28 58.57
C PHE A 117 13.61 15.34 57.46
N LEU A 118 13.70 16.62 57.83
CA LEU A 118 13.72 17.71 56.86
C LEU A 118 14.93 17.65 55.91
N THR A 119 16.14 17.53 56.46
CA THR A 119 17.39 17.57 55.68
C THR A 119 17.54 16.37 54.75
N SER A 120 17.14 15.17 55.17
CA SER A 120 17.19 13.97 54.33
C SER A 120 16.17 14.00 53.18
N ASN A 121 14.97 14.55 53.42
CA ASN A 121 13.99 14.77 52.35
C ASN A 121 14.48 15.82 51.34
N MET A 122 15.08 16.92 51.82
CA MET A 122 15.74 17.88 50.94
C MET A 122 16.88 17.25 50.14
N LEU A 123 17.71 16.42 50.77
CA LEU A 123 18.80 15.70 50.11
C LEU A 123 18.27 14.76 49.03
N SER A 124 17.15 14.08 49.26
CA SER A 124 16.48 13.25 48.26
C SER A 124 16.00 14.05 47.04
N ILE A 125 15.44 15.24 47.27
CA ILE A 125 15.05 16.18 46.21
C ILE A 125 16.29 16.60 45.41
N PHE A 126 17.39 16.94 46.08
CA PHE A 126 18.65 17.30 45.42
C PHE A 126 19.23 16.14 44.62
N ASN A 127 19.24 14.92 45.16
CA ASN A 127 19.68 13.71 44.44
C ASN A 127 18.89 13.49 43.15
N SER A 128 17.56 13.63 43.23
CA SER A 128 16.65 13.54 42.08
C SER A 128 16.91 14.67 41.07
N PHE A 129 17.15 15.89 41.55
CA PHE A 129 17.46 17.06 40.74
C PHE A 129 18.82 16.93 40.01
N TYR A 130 19.87 16.44 40.68
CA TYR A 130 21.18 16.20 40.07
C TYR A 130 21.12 15.19 38.93
N VAL A 131 20.27 14.15 39.03
CA VAL A 131 20.03 13.24 37.91
C VAL A 131 19.43 13.99 36.72
N LYS A 132 18.42 14.83 36.94
CA LYS A 132 17.78 15.63 35.88
C LYS A 132 18.75 16.63 35.25
N LEU A 133 19.53 17.35 36.07
CA LEU A 133 20.57 18.27 35.61
C LEU A 133 21.64 17.56 34.78
N THR A 134 22.11 16.40 35.24
CA THR A 134 23.13 15.62 34.52
C THR A 134 22.60 15.17 33.17
N LYS A 135 21.36 14.66 33.12
CA LYS A 135 20.69 14.32 31.85
C LYS A 135 20.62 15.53 30.91
N LYS A 136 20.22 16.71 31.41
CA LYS A 136 20.16 17.94 30.63
C LYS A 136 21.53 18.33 30.09
N LYS A 137 22.58 18.33 30.92
CA LYS A 137 23.96 18.63 30.51
C LYS A 137 24.47 17.68 29.43
N VAL A 138 24.26 16.37 29.58
CA VAL A 138 24.65 15.36 28.58
C VAL A 138 23.93 15.62 27.26
N VAL A 139 22.62 15.85 27.31
CA VAL A 139 21.82 16.15 26.12
C VAL A 139 22.31 17.41 25.41
N THR A 140 22.56 18.48 26.14
CA THR A 140 23.10 19.73 25.58
C THR A 140 24.50 19.54 24.99
N ALA A 141 25.36 18.75 25.64
CA ALA A 141 26.69 18.44 25.11
C ALA A 141 26.62 17.62 23.82
N LEU A 142 25.72 16.62 23.74
CA LEU A 142 25.49 15.84 22.52
C LEU A 142 24.95 16.72 21.39
N GLN A 143 24.02 17.63 21.71
CA GLN A 143 23.47 18.58 20.75
C GLN A 143 24.56 19.50 20.16
N ARG A 144 25.39 20.11 21.01
CA ARG A 144 26.54 20.93 20.58
C ARG A 144 27.53 20.15 19.73
N ASN A 145 27.80 18.90 20.09
CA ASN A 145 28.65 18.03 19.28
C ASN A 145 28.04 17.77 17.90
N VAL A 146 26.72 17.56 17.83
CA VAL A 146 26.02 17.37 16.56
C VAL A 146 26.04 18.63 15.69
N GLU A 147 25.80 19.80 16.28
CA GLU A 147 25.86 21.08 15.57
C GLU A 147 27.27 21.37 15.05
N ALA A 148 28.29 21.05 15.84
CA ALA A 148 29.70 21.20 15.46
C ALA A 148 30.20 20.11 14.48
N GLY A 149 29.37 19.17 14.01
CA GLY A 149 29.83 18.10 13.10
C GLY A 149 30.65 16.99 13.76
N LYS A 150 30.70 16.94 15.10
CA LYS A 150 31.38 15.89 15.86
C LYS A 150 30.56 14.61 15.95
N VAL A 151 31.27 13.50 16.12
CA VAL A 151 30.71 12.17 16.33
C VAL A 151 30.14 12.07 17.76
N HIS A 152 28.89 11.65 17.85
CA HIS A 152 28.17 11.50 19.13
C HIS A 152 27.91 10.03 19.52
N ALA A 153 28.20 9.09 18.61
CA ALA A 153 27.99 7.65 18.77
C ALA A 153 29.05 6.87 17.95
N SER A 154 28.80 5.61 17.60
CA SER A 154 29.63 4.94 16.59
C SER A 154 29.43 5.62 15.23
N PRO A 155 30.50 5.98 14.50
CA PRO A 155 30.38 6.44 13.11
C PRO A 155 29.62 5.41 12.26
N PRO A 156 28.78 5.85 11.30
CA PRO A 156 28.26 4.98 10.26
C PRO A 156 29.37 4.41 9.39
N PHE A 157 29.13 3.27 8.75
CA PHE A 157 30.08 2.65 7.82
C PHE A 157 30.41 3.61 6.67
N GLY A 158 31.66 3.67 6.22
CA GLY A 158 32.14 4.70 5.28
C GLY A 158 32.65 5.98 5.96
N TYR A 159 32.52 6.09 7.28
CA TYR A 159 32.96 7.24 8.04
C TYR A 159 33.77 6.81 9.27
N THR A 160 34.70 7.67 9.66
CA THR A 160 35.45 7.58 10.90
C THR A 160 35.47 8.92 11.63
N LYS A 161 36.31 9.05 12.65
CA LYS A 161 36.51 10.29 13.39
C LYS A 161 37.97 10.69 13.41
N ASP A 162 38.24 11.99 13.32
CA ASP A 162 39.58 12.53 13.52
C ASP A 162 39.98 12.56 15.01
N SER A 163 41.17 13.07 15.30
CA SER A 163 41.68 13.27 16.67
C SER A 163 40.77 14.19 17.52
N ASN A 164 40.09 15.14 16.88
CA ASN A 164 39.18 16.10 17.50
C ASN A 164 37.72 15.62 17.57
N LYS A 165 37.46 14.36 17.17
CA LYS A 165 36.16 13.69 17.11
C LYS A 165 35.20 14.24 16.03
N PHE A 166 35.67 15.00 15.05
CA PHE A 166 34.89 15.36 13.86
C PHE A 166 34.66 14.15 12.98
N LEU A 167 33.47 14.06 12.38
CA LEU A 167 33.15 12.99 11.44
C LEU A 167 33.88 13.24 10.12
N ILE A 168 34.69 12.28 9.67
CA ILE A 168 35.42 12.33 8.39
C ILE A 168 35.13 11.06 7.58
N ILE A 169 35.35 11.10 6.28
CA ILE A 169 35.17 9.94 5.39
C ILE A 169 36.31 8.95 5.62
N ASP A 170 35.99 7.67 5.74
CA ASP A 170 36.98 6.59 5.74
C ASP A 170 37.15 6.12 4.29
N GLU A 171 38.29 6.42 3.67
CA GLU A 171 38.57 6.16 2.25
C GLU A 171 38.32 4.69 1.85
N LYS A 172 38.72 3.73 2.71
CA LYS A 172 38.56 2.30 2.39
C LYS A 172 37.12 1.83 2.53
N GLU A 173 36.42 2.32 3.54
CA GLU A 173 35.00 1.97 3.70
C GLU A 173 34.10 2.71 2.70
N SER A 174 34.47 3.93 2.30
CA SER A 174 33.69 4.70 1.32
C SER A 174 33.67 4.02 -0.04
N GLU A 175 34.79 3.43 -0.49
CA GLU A 175 34.82 2.62 -1.72
C GLU A 175 33.79 1.46 -1.69
N ILE A 176 33.63 0.81 -0.54
CA ILE A 176 32.64 -0.26 -0.37
C ILE A 176 31.23 0.32 -0.43
N VAL A 177 31.00 1.50 0.17
CA VAL A 177 29.71 2.20 0.09
C VAL A 177 29.38 2.58 -1.36
N GLU A 178 30.33 3.13 -2.12
CA GLU A 178 30.20 3.42 -3.55
C GLU A 178 29.80 2.18 -4.34
N ARG A 179 30.50 1.06 -4.09
CA ARG A 179 30.21 -0.22 -4.72
C ARG A 179 28.81 -0.76 -4.38
N ILE A 180 28.35 -0.58 -3.14
CA ILE A 180 26.97 -0.90 -2.72
C ILE A 180 25.96 -0.09 -3.54
N TYR A 181 26.19 1.21 -3.71
CA TYR A 181 25.31 2.10 -4.48
C TYR A 181 25.29 1.72 -5.96
N GLN A 182 26.46 1.44 -6.54
CA GLN A 182 26.59 0.99 -7.93
C GLN A 182 25.84 -0.32 -8.18
N MET A 183 26.07 -1.35 -7.35
CA MET A 183 25.36 -2.63 -7.48
C MET A 183 23.84 -2.46 -7.35
N SER A 184 23.38 -1.54 -6.49
CA SER A 184 21.96 -1.21 -6.37
C SER A 184 21.42 -0.56 -7.64
N LEU A 185 22.17 0.34 -8.28
CA LEU A 185 21.80 0.95 -9.57
C LEU A 185 21.70 -0.09 -10.70
N GLU A 186 22.61 -1.06 -10.73
CA GLU A 186 22.58 -2.21 -11.64
C GLU A 186 21.40 -3.17 -11.41
N GLY A 187 20.56 -2.91 -10.40
CA GLY A 187 19.35 -3.67 -10.11
C GLY A 187 19.57 -4.86 -9.19
N LYS A 188 20.75 -5.01 -8.56
CA LYS A 188 20.97 -6.06 -7.56
C LYS A 188 20.18 -5.72 -6.29
N GLY A 189 19.38 -6.68 -5.81
CA GLY A 189 18.64 -6.54 -4.56
C GLY A 189 19.56 -6.50 -3.33
N THR A 190 19.12 -5.88 -2.24
CA THR A 190 19.94 -5.68 -1.03
C THR A 190 20.42 -6.97 -0.39
N ASP A 191 19.63 -8.05 -0.44
CA ASP A 191 20.07 -9.39 0.02
C ASP A 191 21.17 -9.96 -0.87
N LYS A 192 21.10 -9.75 -2.19
CA LYS A 192 22.14 -10.22 -3.12
C LYS A 192 23.44 -9.45 -2.93
N ILE A 193 23.35 -8.14 -2.71
CA ILE A 193 24.51 -7.31 -2.36
C ILE A 193 25.15 -7.81 -1.07
N ALA A 194 24.35 -8.09 -0.03
CA ALA A 194 24.87 -8.66 1.22
C ALA A 194 25.53 -10.04 1.01
N GLU A 195 24.96 -10.90 0.17
CA GLU A 195 25.55 -12.19 -0.19
C GLU A 195 26.92 -12.02 -0.86
N ILE A 196 27.03 -11.12 -1.85
CA ILE A 196 28.28 -10.82 -2.56
C ILE A 196 29.36 -10.35 -1.57
N LEU A 197 29.04 -9.37 -0.73
CA LEU A 197 29.99 -8.85 0.26
C LEU A 197 30.41 -9.89 1.30
N ASN A 198 29.51 -10.81 1.67
CA ASN A 198 29.84 -11.91 2.58
C ASN A 198 30.74 -12.98 1.92
N LEU A 199 30.51 -13.28 0.63
CA LEU A 199 31.35 -14.24 -0.13
C LEU A 199 32.77 -13.72 -0.32
N GLU A 200 32.92 -12.40 -0.43
CA GLU A 200 34.21 -11.71 -0.53
C GLU A 200 34.82 -11.39 0.84
N GLU A 201 34.22 -11.87 1.93
CA GLU A 201 34.69 -11.68 3.30
C GLU A 201 34.90 -10.21 3.71
N VAL A 202 34.13 -9.29 3.13
CA VAL A 202 34.21 -7.87 3.44
C VAL A 202 33.79 -7.61 4.91
N PRO A 203 34.65 -7.03 5.77
CA PRO A 203 34.33 -6.83 7.18
C PRO A 203 33.18 -5.84 7.40
N THR A 204 32.23 -6.19 8.28
CA THR A 204 31.17 -5.27 8.70
C THR A 204 31.67 -4.28 9.76
N ALA A 205 31.04 -3.10 9.90
CA ALA A 205 31.33 -2.15 10.98
C ALA A 205 31.38 -2.82 12.37
N TYR A 206 30.46 -3.76 12.62
CA TYR A 206 30.34 -4.45 13.89
C TYR A 206 31.46 -5.46 14.15
N SER A 207 31.96 -6.11 13.08
CA SER A 207 33.09 -7.03 13.16
C SER A 207 34.41 -6.33 13.54
N LYS A 208 34.60 -5.08 13.13
CA LYS A 208 35.79 -4.28 13.45
C LYS A 208 35.83 -3.77 14.90
N LEU A 209 34.66 -3.59 15.52
CA LEU A 209 34.56 -3.22 16.95
C LEU A 209 35.01 -4.36 17.89
N ALA A 210 35.40 -5.52 17.36
CA ALA A 210 35.75 -6.71 18.11
C ALA A 210 37.21 -6.70 18.59
N LYS A 211 37.47 -6.06 19.74
CA LYS A 211 38.48 -6.59 20.67
C LYS A 211 37.87 -7.79 21.41
N GLY A 212 37.58 -8.90 20.70
CA GLY A 212 37.10 -10.15 21.30
C GLY A 212 35.66 -10.18 21.86
N GLY A 213 34.81 -9.20 21.52
CA GLY A 213 33.45 -9.13 22.08
C GLY A 213 32.45 -10.13 21.48
N VAL A 214 31.48 -10.56 22.29
CA VAL A 214 30.27 -11.29 21.86
C VAL A 214 29.05 -10.36 21.81
N TYR A 215 28.01 -10.76 21.08
CA TYR A 215 26.70 -10.13 21.12
C TYR A 215 25.59 -11.16 21.29
N LYS A 216 24.57 -10.81 22.06
CA LYS A 216 23.43 -11.66 22.40
C LYS A 216 22.33 -11.54 21.34
N VAL A 217 21.89 -12.66 20.80
CA VAL A 217 20.75 -12.77 19.88
C VAL A 217 19.64 -13.50 20.61
N ARG A 218 18.48 -12.85 20.77
CA ARG A 218 17.29 -13.52 21.29
C ARG A 218 16.63 -14.31 20.18
N ASP A 219 16.19 -15.52 20.49
CA ASP A 219 15.40 -16.31 19.59
C ASP A 219 14.04 -15.63 19.33
N LYS A 220 13.57 -15.75 18.09
CA LYS A 220 12.33 -15.08 17.65
C LYS A 220 11.07 -15.72 18.24
N TYR A 221 11.11 -17.01 18.55
CA TYR A 221 9.98 -17.81 18.99
C TYR A 221 10.02 -18.11 20.49
N ASN A 222 11.21 -18.11 21.08
CA ASN A 222 11.40 -18.18 22.52
C ASN A 222 12.27 -17.01 23.03
N PRO A 223 11.66 -15.90 23.49
CA PRO A 223 12.38 -14.71 23.95
C PRO A 223 13.34 -14.96 25.12
N ASN A 224 13.18 -16.08 25.84
CA ASN A 224 14.05 -16.48 26.95
C ASN A 224 15.31 -17.21 26.47
N LEU A 225 15.35 -17.65 25.21
CA LEU A 225 16.52 -18.29 24.62
C LEU A 225 17.42 -17.22 24.00
N VAL A 226 18.60 -17.05 24.58
CA VAL A 226 19.58 -16.04 24.17
C VAL A 226 20.87 -16.75 23.75
N THR A 227 21.27 -16.60 22.49
CA THR A 227 22.51 -17.16 21.96
C THR A 227 23.59 -16.09 21.87
N GLU A 228 24.79 -16.40 22.30
CA GLU A 228 25.95 -15.52 22.13
C GLU A 228 26.66 -15.82 20.81
N LYS A 229 26.95 -14.76 20.04
CA LYS A 229 27.71 -14.84 18.80
C LYS A 229 28.92 -13.94 18.87
N LYS A 230 30.06 -14.39 18.32
CA LYS A 230 31.25 -13.53 18.24
C LYS A 230 30.99 -12.38 17.29
N LYS A 231 31.42 -11.18 17.66
CA LYS A 231 31.31 -9.99 16.80
C LYS A 231 32.09 -10.15 15.49
N SER A 232 33.21 -10.87 15.51
CA SER A 232 34.01 -11.23 14.33
C SER A 232 33.18 -11.93 13.25
N ASP A 233 32.16 -12.70 13.64
CA ASP A 233 31.38 -13.53 12.74
C ASP A 233 30.14 -12.78 12.19
N ALA A 234 30.09 -11.45 12.40
CA ALA A 234 28.98 -10.61 11.99
C ALA A 234 28.94 -10.47 10.45
N LYS A 235 27.95 -11.11 9.83
CA LYS A 235 27.70 -11.08 8.39
C LYS A 235 26.87 -9.88 7.96
N TRP A 236 27.10 -9.42 6.73
CA TRP A 236 26.21 -8.50 6.02
C TRP A 236 24.80 -9.08 5.91
N ARG A 237 23.79 -8.23 6.09
CA ARG A 237 22.38 -8.57 5.92
C ARG A 237 21.74 -7.56 4.97
N GLY A 238 20.75 -7.99 4.18
CA GLY A 238 20.06 -7.07 3.25
C GLY A 238 19.42 -5.87 3.95
N ARG A 239 19.01 -6.00 5.22
CA ARG A 239 18.54 -4.87 6.03
C ARG A 239 19.63 -3.86 6.35
N THR A 240 20.87 -4.30 6.57
CA THR A 240 22.02 -3.42 6.78
C THR A 240 22.33 -2.65 5.51
N ILE A 241 22.38 -3.34 4.37
CA ILE A 241 22.59 -2.72 3.04
C ILE A 241 21.50 -1.70 2.73
N GLN A 242 20.23 -2.05 2.98
CA GLN A 242 19.12 -1.11 2.81
C GLN A 242 19.27 0.11 3.73
N GLY A 243 19.71 -0.10 4.98
CA GLY A 243 19.98 0.98 5.92
C GLY A 243 21.08 1.92 5.43
N ILE A 244 22.12 1.39 4.79
CA ILE A 244 23.18 2.18 4.16
C ILE A 244 22.60 3.04 3.03
N ILE A 245 21.94 2.44 2.05
CA ILE A 245 21.45 3.16 0.86
C ILE A 245 20.44 4.28 1.23
N LYS A 246 19.61 4.04 2.25
CA LYS A 246 18.58 5.00 2.71
C LYS A 246 19.07 6.06 3.69
N ASN A 247 20.30 5.97 4.18
CA ASN A 247 20.78 6.92 5.18
C ASN A 247 21.15 8.24 4.49
N THR A 248 20.58 9.34 4.96
CA THR A 248 20.84 10.68 4.41
C THR A 248 22.27 11.15 4.70
N ILE A 249 22.97 10.50 5.62
CA ILE A 249 24.35 10.89 5.97
C ILE A 249 25.28 10.84 4.75
N TYR A 250 25.06 9.88 3.84
CA TYR A 250 25.89 9.70 2.65
C TYR A 250 25.73 10.82 1.62
N LYS A 251 24.61 11.56 1.66
CA LYS A 251 24.41 12.80 0.90
C LYS A 251 24.75 14.07 1.69
N GLY A 252 25.53 13.93 2.76
CA GLY A 252 25.99 15.05 3.59
C GLY A 252 24.99 15.55 4.63
N GLN A 253 23.94 14.79 4.95
CA GLN A 253 22.90 15.22 5.90
C GLN A 253 22.69 14.22 7.03
N ARG A 254 23.12 14.56 8.25
CA ARG A 254 22.85 13.77 9.45
C ARG A 254 21.53 14.18 10.09
N PHE A 255 20.60 13.24 10.25
CA PHE A 255 19.37 13.44 11.01
C PHE A 255 19.59 13.24 12.52
N TRP A 256 19.21 14.23 13.33
CA TRP A 256 19.24 14.14 14.79
C TRP A 256 18.12 14.97 15.42
N ARG A 257 17.29 14.34 16.26
CA ARG A 257 16.19 14.98 17.00
C ARG A 257 15.28 15.87 16.14
N GLY A 258 14.90 15.40 14.96
CA GLY A 258 13.97 16.10 14.08
C GLY A 258 14.62 17.09 13.10
N ASN A 259 15.93 17.34 13.22
CA ASN A 259 16.66 18.30 12.37
C ASN A 259 17.77 17.61 11.58
N TYR A 260 18.15 18.22 10.45
CA TYR A 260 19.28 17.81 9.62
C TYR A 260 20.47 18.72 9.86
N TYR A 261 21.67 18.13 9.94
CA TYR A 261 22.94 18.83 10.14
C TYR A 261 23.92 18.46 9.03
N PRO A 262 24.68 19.42 8.50
CA PRO A 262 25.65 19.16 7.46
C PRO A 262 26.80 18.28 7.98
N VAL A 263 27.26 17.36 7.15
CA VAL A 263 28.42 16.50 7.37
C VAL A 263 29.12 16.23 6.02
N PRO A 264 30.36 15.73 6.01
CA PRO A 264 31.01 15.35 4.76
C PRO A 264 30.15 14.36 3.95
N ALA A 265 29.95 14.66 2.67
CA ALA A 265 29.15 13.83 1.77
C ALA A 265 30.04 12.86 0.99
N ILE A 266 29.61 11.61 0.85
CA ILE A 266 30.23 10.65 -0.08
C ILE A 266 29.63 10.80 -1.48
N PHE A 267 28.33 11.14 -1.56
CA PHE A 267 27.63 11.37 -2.82
C PHE A 267 26.95 12.73 -2.84
N ASP A 268 26.73 13.26 -4.05
CA ASP A 268 25.78 14.35 -4.24
C ASP A 268 24.32 13.87 -4.03
N GLU A 269 23.43 14.84 -3.78
CA GLU A 269 22.02 14.55 -3.50
C GLU A 269 21.28 13.90 -4.68
N VAL A 270 21.64 14.25 -5.91
CA VAL A 270 21.00 13.75 -7.14
C VAL A 270 21.31 12.26 -7.33
N TYR A 271 22.58 11.87 -7.21
CA TYR A 271 23.02 10.48 -7.28
C TYR A 271 22.38 9.64 -6.18
N TRP A 272 22.39 10.14 -4.93
CA TRP A 272 21.78 9.45 -3.81
C TRP A 272 20.27 9.22 -4.01
N GLN A 273 19.57 10.22 -4.54
CA GLN A 273 18.14 10.13 -4.83
C GLN A 273 17.85 9.11 -5.94
N LYS A 274 18.63 9.14 -7.03
CA LYS A 274 18.52 8.19 -8.15
C LYS A 274 18.63 6.73 -7.69
N VAL A 275 19.57 6.42 -6.80
CA VAL A 275 19.73 5.05 -6.25
C VAL A 275 18.52 4.65 -5.40
N ASN A 276 18.01 5.56 -4.58
CA ASN A 276 16.85 5.31 -3.71
C ASN A 276 15.56 5.09 -4.51
N GLU A 277 15.36 5.83 -5.60
CA GLU A 277 14.25 5.60 -6.53
C GLU A 277 14.36 4.23 -7.22
N ASN A 278 15.58 3.82 -7.61
CA ASN A 278 15.80 2.50 -8.19
C ASN A 278 15.46 1.36 -7.22
N LEU A 279 15.79 1.51 -5.93
CA LEU A 279 15.40 0.54 -4.90
C LEU A 279 13.89 0.36 -4.80
N GLN A 280 13.10 1.44 -4.97
CA GLN A 280 11.63 1.35 -4.95
C GLN A 280 11.12 0.56 -6.16
N LYS A 281 11.65 0.84 -7.36
CA LYS A 281 11.30 0.12 -8.60
C LYS A 281 11.63 -1.37 -8.51
N ASN A 282 12.75 -1.73 -7.86
CA ASN A 282 13.23 -3.11 -7.75
C ASN A 282 12.57 -3.94 -6.64
N ARG A 283 11.64 -3.39 -5.85
CA ARG A 283 10.97 -4.10 -4.74
C ARG A 283 10.24 -5.38 -5.18
N ASN A 284 9.80 -5.44 -6.44
CA ASN A 284 9.09 -6.61 -7.01
C ASN A 284 10.02 -7.61 -7.74
N ASN A 285 11.31 -7.28 -7.88
CA ASN A 285 12.32 -8.12 -8.53
C ASN A 285 13.08 -9.02 -7.53
N THR A 286 12.77 -8.94 -6.24
CA THR A 286 13.41 -9.75 -5.20
C THR A 286 12.81 -11.16 -5.11
N GLY A 287 13.65 -12.19 -5.03
CA GLY A 287 13.25 -13.60 -4.82
C GLY A 287 14.21 -14.61 -5.46
N LYS A 288 14.02 -15.91 -5.19
CA LYS A 288 14.71 -16.98 -5.94
C LYS A 288 14.42 -16.81 -7.44
N LYS A 289 15.43 -17.03 -8.30
CA LYS A 289 15.26 -17.07 -9.76
C LYS A 289 14.20 -18.12 -10.07
N VAL A 290 13.02 -17.68 -10.49
CA VAL A 290 11.95 -18.57 -10.93
C VAL A 290 12.22 -18.86 -12.41
N GLU A 291 12.36 -20.13 -12.77
CA GLU A 291 12.58 -20.52 -14.18
C GLU A 291 11.40 -20.11 -15.07
N HIS A 292 10.18 -20.21 -14.53
CA HIS A 292 8.98 -19.78 -15.21
C HIS A 292 8.90 -18.25 -15.27
N LYS A 293 8.98 -17.71 -16.48
CA LYS A 293 8.69 -16.30 -16.77
C LYS A 293 7.16 -16.10 -16.86
N TYR A 294 6.67 -14.99 -16.30
CA TYR A 294 5.23 -14.66 -16.21
C TYR A 294 5.01 -13.24 -16.75
N LEU A 295 4.16 -13.05 -17.76
CA LEU A 295 3.98 -11.75 -18.42
C LEU A 295 3.41 -10.71 -17.45
N LEU A 296 2.44 -11.10 -16.62
CA LEU A 296 1.69 -10.17 -15.76
C LEU A 296 2.33 -9.99 -14.37
N LYS A 297 3.53 -10.55 -14.13
CA LYS A 297 4.24 -10.43 -12.85
C LYS A 297 4.49 -8.96 -12.51
N GLY A 298 3.86 -8.51 -11.42
CA GLY A 298 4.02 -7.15 -10.87
C GLY A 298 2.79 -6.25 -11.10
N ILE A 299 1.93 -6.58 -12.08
CA ILE A 299 0.75 -5.78 -12.44
C ILE A 299 -0.58 -6.50 -12.14
N ILE A 300 -0.60 -7.84 -12.03
CA ILE A 300 -1.80 -8.59 -11.67
C ILE A 300 -2.08 -8.57 -10.15
N LYS A 301 -3.32 -8.22 -9.78
CA LYS A 301 -3.79 -8.02 -8.41
C LYS A 301 -5.13 -8.72 -8.16
N CYS A 302 -5.36 -9.02 -6.89
CA CYS A 302 -6.63 -9.54 -6.38
C CYS A 302 -7.51 -8.38 -5.91
N ASN A 303 -8.84 -8.58 -5.89
CA ASN A 303 -9.78 -7.61 -5.30
C ASN A 303 -9.45 -7.20 -3.85
N CYS A 304 -8.79 -8.05 -3.07
CA CYS A 304 -8.35 -7.71 -1.70
C CYS A 304 -7.16 -6.73 -1.64
N GLY A 305 -6.73 -6.16 -2.78
CA GLY A 305 -5.62 -5.23 -2.90
C GLY A 305 -4.22 -5.87 -2.95
N ARG A 306 -4.11 -7.18 -2.69
CA ARG A 306 -2.84 -7.91 -2.70
C ARG A 306 -2.44 -8.36 -4.11
N ASN A 307 -1.12 -8.44 -4.35
CA ASN A 307 -0.57 -8.98 -5.61
C ASN A 307 -0.92 -10.46 -5.80
N MET A 308 -1.16 -10.86 -7.05
CA MET A 308 -1.21 -12.27 -7.43
C MET A 308 0.16 -12.71 -7.95
N TYR A 309 0.62 -13.89 -7.53
CA TYR A 309 1.89 -14.47 -7.97
C TYR A 309 1.65 -15.71 -8.84
N GLY A 310 2.48 -15.90 -9.85
CA GLY A 310 2.45 -17.09 -10.69
C GLY A 310 2.97 -18.31 -9.92
N ARG A 311 2.21 -19.40 -9.98
CA ARG A 311 2.62 -20.73 -9.51
C ARG A 311 2.49 -21.69 -10.68
N SER A 312 3.64 -22.18 -11.14
CA SER A 312 3.75 -23.19 -12.18
C SER A 312 4.52 -24.40 -11.67
N ARG A 313 4.01 -25.61 -11.93
CA ARG A 313 4.76 -26.88 -11.78
C ARG A 313 5.30 -27.32 -13.14
N VAL A 314 6.33 -28.17 -13.12
CA VAL A 314 6.92 -28.77 -14.33
C VAL A 314 5.86 -29.45 -15.21
N ASN A 315 4.92 -30.16 -14.61
CA ASN A 315 3.83 -30.84 -15.31
C ASN A 315 2.60 -29.96 -15.59
N LYS A 316 2.69 -28.64 -15.37
CA LYS A 316 1.61 -27.64 -15.52
C LYS A 316 0.30 -27.93 -14.78
N ARG A 317 0.24 -28.91 -13.85
CA ARG A 317 -0.98 -29.20 -13.06
C ARG A 317 -1.42 -28.01 -12.21
N ASP A 318 -0.45 -27.35 -11.56
CA ASP A 318 -0.66 -26.01 -11.01
C ASP A 318 0.00 -25.04 -11.98
N HIS A 319 -0.77 -24.32 -12.82
CA HIS A 319 -0.28 -23.29 -13.73
C HIS A 319 -1.20 -22.07 -13.67
N THR A 320 -1.15 -21.35 -12.53
CA THR A 320 -2.14 -20.34 -12.18
C THR A 320 -1.54 -19.11 -11.50
N TYR A 321 -2.20 -17.96 -11.64
CA TYR A 321 -1.99 -16.80 -10.78
C TYR A 321 -2.82 -16.93 -9.51
N ILE A 322 -2.18 -16.78 -8.35
CA ILE A 322 -2.79 -16.99 -7.03
C ILE A 322 -2.57 -15.74 -6.16
N CYS A 323 -3.60 -15.31 -5.43
CA CYS A 323 -3.45 -14.21 -4.47
C CYS A 323 -2.39 -14.54 -3.40
N SER A 324 -1.51 -13.58 -3.09
CA SER A 324 -0.47 -13.71 -2.08
C SER A 324 -1.00 -13.98 -0.67
N SER A 325 -2.28 -13.70 -0.41
CA SER A 325 -2.98 -14.08 0.83
C SER A 325 -2.87 -15.57 1.16
N ARG A 326 -2.86 -16.44 0.15
CA ARG A 326 -2.72 -17.90 0.34
C ARG A 326 -1.33 -18.35 0.79
N ARG A 327 -0.34 -17.44 0.84
CA ARG A 327 0.99 -17.74 1.40
C ARG A 327 1.02 -17.69 2.93
N TYR A 328 0.04 -17.03 3.55
CA TYR A 328 0.01 -16.79 4.98
C TYR A 328 -1.16 -17.56 5.59
N LYS A 329 -0.87 -18.35 6.64
CA LYS A 329 -1.89 -19.14 7.35
C LYS A 329 -2.89 -18.19 8.01
N GLY A 330 -4.18 -18.37 7.73
CA GLY A 330 -5.27 -17.58 8.31
C GLY A 330 -5.72 -16.34 7.53
N GLU A 331 -5.02 -15.95 6.45
CA GLU A 331 -5.33 -14.70 5.73
C GLU A 331 -6.01 -14.89 4.36
N ASN A 332 -6.54 -16.09 4.07
CA ASN A 332 -7.10 -16.41 2.75
C ASN A 332 -8.28 -15.50 2.37
N CYS A 333 -8.11 -14.70 1.33
CA CYS A 333 -9.13 -13.76 0.85
C CYS A 333 -10.28 -14.40 0.04
N GLY A 334 -10.32 -15.74 -0.09
CA GLY A 334 -11.39 -16.48 -0.75
C GLY A 334 -11.36 -16.47 -2.29
N ASN A 335 -10.72 -15.47 -2.92
CA ASN A 335 -10.61 -15.37 -4.38
C ASN A 335 -9.95 -16.62 -5.01
N ARG A 336 -10.49 -17.11 -6.14
CA ARG A 336 -9.95 -18.28 -6.86
C ARG A 336 -8.77 -17.92 -7.75
N ALA A 337 -7.96 -18.94 -8.04
CA ALA A 337 -6.79 -18.81 -8.91
C ALA A 337 -7.22 -18.89 -10.38
N ILE A 338 -6.64 -18.05 -11.23
CA ILE A 338 -6.90 -18.04 -12.68
C ILE A 338 -5.73 -18.69 -13.43
N ASN A 339 -6.01 -19.46 -14.48
CA ASN A 339 -4.98 -20.10 -15.30
C ASN A 339 -4.12 -19.04 -16.01
N ILE A 340 -2.79 -19.24 -16.01
CA ILE A 340 -1.83 -18.27 -16.57
C ILE A 340 -2.01 -18.13 -18.08
N ASP A 341 -1.98 -19.25 -18.82
CA ASP A 341 -2.10 -19.25 -20.28
C ASP A 341 -3.40 -18.55 -20.73
N LYS A 342 -4.52 -18.81 -20.04
CA LYS A 342 -5.82 -18.19 -20.36
C LYS A 342 -5.82 -16.67 -20.18
N ILE A 343 -5.42 -16.15 -19.00
CA ILE A 343 -5.41 -14.70 -18.77
C ILE A 343 -4.36 -13.99 -19.62
N GLU A 344 -3.17 -14.59 -19.79
CA GLU A 344 -2.12 -13.99 -20.62
C GLU A 344 -2.49 -13.96 -22.09
N LYS A 345 -3.16 -15.01 -22.60
CA LYS A 345 -3.71 -15.04 -23.96
C LYS A 345 -4.73 -13.91 -24.17
N ILE A 346 -5.67 -13.73 -23.24
CA ILE A 346 -6.64 -12.63 -23.29
C ILE A 346 -5.93 -11.29 -23.36
N ILE A 347 -4.99 -11.02 -22.44
CA ILE A 347 -4.29 -9.73 -22.40
C ILE A 347 -3.49 -9.50 -23.69
N TRP A 348 -2.80 -10.51 -24.19
CA TRP A 348 -1.94 -10.37 -25.36
C TRP A 348 -2.73 -10.29 -26.69
N GLU A 349 -3.62 -11.25 -26.93
CA GLU A 349 -4.33 -11.34 -28.21
C GLU A 349 -5.37 -10.23 -28.36
N HIS A 350 -6.07 -9.88 -27.28
CA HIS A 350 -7.17 -8.91 -27.35
C HIS A 350 -6.67 -7.47 -27.42
N PHE A 351 -5.77 -7.07 -26.52
CA PHE A 351 -5.39 -5.67 -26.40
C PHE A 351 -4.25 -5.28 -27.34
N PHE A 352 -3.31 -6.19 -27.57
CA PHE A 352 -2.11 -5.90 -28.37
C PHE A 352 -2.28 -6.33 -29.83
N ILE A 353 -2.59 -7.61 -30.09
CA ILE A 353 -2.69 -8.10 -31.48
C ILE A 353 -3.87 -7.47 -32.23
N ARG A 354 -5.06 -7.38 -31.61
CA ARG A 354 -6.26 -6.84 -32.27
C ARG A 354 -6.35 -5.32 -32.25
N LYS A 355 -5.34 -4.64 -31.70
CA LYS A 355 -5.27 -3.18 -31.58
C LYS A 355 -6.48 -2.55 -30.89
N GLU A 356 -7.22 -3.30 -30.07
CA GLU A 356 -8.36 -2.74 -29.33
C GLU A 356 -7.89 -1.63 -28.39
N LEU A 357 -6.70 -1.77 -27.77
CA LEU A 357 -6.12 -0.69 -26.97
C LEU A 357 -5.95 0.59 -27.78
N LEU A 358 -5.48 0.51 -29.03
CA LEU A 358 -5.36 1.66 -29.91
C LEU A 358 -6.72 2.29 -30.23
N GLY A 359 -7.77 1.48 -30.40
CA GLY A 359 -9.16 1.95 -30.55
C GLY A 359 -9.63 2.75 -29.33
N LEU A 360 -9.52 2.17 -28.13
CA LEU A 360 -9.92 2.81 -26.86
C LEU A 360 -9.17 4.12 -26.62
N LEU A 361 -7.90 4.16 -27.01
CA LEU A 361 -7.02 5.31 -26.92
C LEU A 361 -7.39 6.44 -27.90
N ASN A 362 -7.73 6.10 -29.15
CA ASN A 362 -8.16 7.07 -30.16
C ASN A 362 -9.50 7.73 -29.80
N GLU A 363 -10.46 6.96 -29.29
CA GLU A 363 -11.75 7.51 -28.80
C GLU A 363 -11.55 8.49 -27.65
N SER A 364 -10.56 8.23 -26.78
CA SER A 364 -10.24 9.08 -25.65
C SER A 364 -9.49 10.36 -26.06
N SER A 365 -8.75 10.36 -27.18
CA SER A 365 -7.98 11.51 -27.66
C SER A 365 -8.86 12.71 -28.05
N GLY A 366 -10.01 12.46 -28.68
CA GLY A 366 -10.93 13.53 -29.09
C GLY A 366 -11.39 14.39 -27.90
N SER A 367 -11.85 13.73 -26.82
CA SER A 367 -12.29 14.41 -25.60
C SER A 367 -11.13 15.11 -24.86
N GLN A 368 -9.92 14.56 -24.91
CA GLN A 368 -8.77 15.12 -24.19
C GLN A 368 -8.22 16.40 -24.83
N LYS A 369 -8.33 16.57 -26.15
CA LYS A 369 -7.97 17.83 -26.82
C LYS A 369 -8.84 19.01 -26.39
N GLU A 370 -10.16 18.79 -26.29
CA GLU A 370 -11.10 19.80 -25.80
C GLU A 370 -10.80 20.17 -24.33
N ILE A 371 -10.49 19.18 -23.49
CA ILE A 371 -10.08 19.40 -22.09
C ILE A 371 -8.78 20.22 -22.03
N LEU A 372 -7.79 19.90 -22.86
CA LEU A 372 -6.51 20.61 -22.89
C LEU A 372 -6.70 22.09 -23.26
N GLU A 373 -7.55 22.37 -24.25
CA GLU A 373 -7.86 23.75 -24.66
C GLU A 373 -8.57 24.51 -23.54
N ALA A 374 -9.56 23.89 -22.88
CA ALA A 374 -10.27 24.49 -21.75
C ALA A 374 -9.33 24.79 -20.57
N LEU A 375 -8.45 23.85 -20.21
CA LEU A 375 -7.49 24.04 -19.12
C LEU A 375 -6.48 25.16 -19.44
N LYS A 376 -6.00 25.27 -20.67
CA LYS A 376 -5.10 26.35 -21.10
C LYS A 376 -5.79 27.73 -21.07
N GLN A 377 -7.07 27.79 -21.42
CA GLN A 377 -7.86 29.02 -21.29
C GLN A 377 -8.00 29.43 -19.81
N GLU A 378 -8.29 28.47 -18.93
CA GLU A 378 -8.40 28.73 -17.49
C GLU A 378 -7.05 29.17 -16.88
N GLU A 379 -5.93 28.56 -17.28
CA GLU A 379 -4.58 28.99 -16.91
C GLU A 379 -4.34 30.46 -17.31
N SER A 380 -4.68 30.82 -18.55
CA SER A 380 -4.54 32.19 -19.06
C SER A 380 -5.36 33.21 -18.25
N LEU A 381 -6.56 32.82 -17.80
CA LEU A 381 -7.39 33.66 -16.94
C LEU A 381 -6.79 33.87 -15.55
N LEU A 382 -6.18 32.83 -14.96
CA LEU A 382 -5.48 32.95 -13.68
C LEU A 382 -4.24 33.83 -13.80
N ASP A 383 -3.51 33.75 -14.91
CA ASP A 383 -2.36 34.62 -15.17
C ASP A 383 -2.76 36.09 -15.18
N LYS A 384 -3.85 36.44 -15.85
CA LYS A 384 -4.40 37.81 -15.82
C LYS A 384 -4.75 38.25 -14.39
N LYS A 385 -5.41 37.38 -13.61
CA LYS A 385 -5.78 37.70 -12.20
C LYS A 385 -4.55 37.91 -11.31
N ILE A 386 -3.50 37.12 -11.50
CA ILE A 386 -2.22 37.27 -10.78
C ILE A 386 -1.56 38.58 -11.17
N GLU A 387 -1.48 38.89 -12.47
CA GLU A 387 -0.89 40.14 -12.97
C GLU A 387 -1.64 41.37 -12.43
N ASP A 388 -2.97 41.36 -12.44
CA ASP A 388 -3.80 42.44 -11.93
C ASP A 388 -3.60 42.65 -10.42
N ASN A 389 -3.53 41.57 -9.62
CA ASN A 389 -3.27 41.68 -8.19
C ASN A 389 -1.83 42.16 -7.89
N GLN A 390 -0.85 41.77 -8.72
CA GLN A 390 0.51 42.30 -8.62
C GLN A 390 0.56 43.80 -8.94
N LYS A 391 -0.18 44.27 -9.95
CA LYS A 391 -0.33 45.70 -10.26
C LYS A 391 -0.97 46.45 -9.10
N SER A 392 -2.06 45.93 -8.53
CA SER A 392 -2.72 46.51 -7.35
C SER A 392 -1.77 46.60 -6.16
N ARG A 393 -0.97 45.55 -5.90
CA ARG A 393 0.08 45.59 -4.88
C ARG A 393 1.09 46.71 -5.13
N GLY A 394 1.57 46.84 -6.37
CA GLY A 394 2.53 47.87 -6.75
C GLY A 394 1.96 49.29 -6.62
N ASN A 395 0.69 49.49 -6.94
CA ASN A 395 0.00 50.76 -6.76
C ASN A 395 -0.17 51.11 -5.28
N LEU A 396 -0.52 50.13 -4.44
CA LEU A 396 -0.67 50.33 -2.99
C LEU A 396 0.67 50.66 -2.33
N VAL A 397 1.75 49.97 -2.70
CA VAL A 397 3.11 50.30 -2.23
C VAL A 397 3.52 51.72 -2.61
N ARG A 398 3.18 52.17 -3.83
CA ARG A 398 3.42 53.56 -4.27
C ARG A 398 2.59 54.57 -3.47
N ALA A 399 1.32 54.26 -3.16
CA ALA A 399 0.45 55.13 -2.38
C ALA A 399 0.95 55.31 -0.94
N ILE A 400 1.41 54.22 -0.29
CA ILE A 400 2.04 54.25 1.03
C ILE A 400 3.32 55.09 0.99
N SER A 401 4.21 54.82 0.01
CA SER A 401 5.49 55.52 -0.12
C SER A 401 5.33 57.03 -0.33
N ASN A 402 4.22 57.47 -0.93
CA ASN A 402 3.93 58.88 -1.20
C ASN A 402 3.11 59.53 -0.07
N GLY A 403 2.83 58.81 1.03
CA GLY A 403 2.07 59.33 2.18
C GLY A 403 0.58 59.56 1.91
N VAL A 404 0.02 58.94 0.87
CA VAL A 404 -1.40 59.09 0.48
C VAL A 404 -2.33 58.28 1.40
N ILE A 405 -1.84 57.16 1.92
CA ILE A 405 -2.57 56.24 2.82
C ILE A 405 -1.63 55.87 3.98
N ASN A 406 -2.15 55.77 5.21
CA ASN A 406 -1.38 55.33 6.37
C ASN A 406 -1.24 53.79 6.41
N ASP A 407 -0.27 53.29 7.17
CA ASP A 407 0.06 51.86 7.22
C ASP A 407 -1.06 51.00 7.83
N GLU A 408 -1.89 51.56 8.72
CA GLU A 408 -3.00 50.83 9.37
C GLU A 408 -4.15 50.58 8.39
N ASP A 409 -4.53 51.59 7.60
CA ASP A 409 -5.60 51.51 6.60
C ASP A 409 -5.19 50.63 5.40
N ALA A 410 -3.89 50.60 5.05
CA ALA A 410 -3.39 49.76 3.97
C ALA A 410 -3.26 48.27 4.33
N LYS A 411 -3.24 47.94 5.62
CA LYS A 411 -2.96 46.57 6.11
C LYS A 411 -4.01 45.56 5.66
N GLU A 412 -5.28 45.94 5.66
CA GLU A 412 -6.39 45.07 5.25
C GLU A 412 -6.30 44.73 3.76
N GLU A 413 -6.04 45.72 2.91
CA GLU A 413 -5.89 45.53 1.45
C GLU A 413 -4.62 44.75 1.10
N ILE A 414 -3.51 44.97 1.80
CA ILE A 414 -2.29 44.16 1.65
C ILE A 414 -2.60 42.67 1.94
N ASN A 415 -3.33 42.39 3.01
CA ASN A 415 -3.69 41.02 3.38
C ASN A 415 -4.60 40.38 2.33
N LYS A 416 -5.64 41.08 1.86
CA LYS A 416 -6.52 40.59 0.77
C LYS A 416 -5.75 40.28 -0.50
N ILE A 417 -4.86 41.19 -0.94
CA ILE A 417 -4.02 40.97 -2.12
C ILE A 417 -3.10 39.76 -1.93
N LYS A 418 -2.51 39.59 -0.74
CA LYS A 418 -1.65 38.45 -0.42
C LYS A 418 -2.42 37.14 -0.43
N GLU A 419 -3.63 37.11 0.13
CA GLU A 419 -4.52 35.94 0.11
C GLU A 419 -4.93 35.57 -1.33
N ASN A 420 -5.33 36.56 -2.14
CA ASN A 420 -5.68 36.36 -3.55
C ASN A 420 -4.50 35.84 -4.38
N LEU A 421 -3.31 36.43 -4.23
CA LEU A 421 -2.10 35.96 -4.92
C LEU A 421 -1.77 34.52 -4.52
N THR A 422 -1.88 34.19 -3.23
CA THR A 422 -1.65 32.82 -2.74
C THR A 422 -2.66 31.86 -3.37
N LYS A 423 -3.95 32.21 -3.31
CA LYS A 423 -5.04 31.41 -3.88
C LYS A 423 -4.85 31.16 -5.39
N TYR A 424 -4.70 32.22 -6.19
CA TYR A 424 -4.55 32.09 -7.64
C TYR A 424 -3.27 31.36 -8.04
N SER A 425 -2.18 31.51 -7.27
CA SER A 425 -0.95 30.75 -7.51
C SER A 425 -1.12 29.25 -7.25
N LEU A 426 -1.88 28.87 -6.21
CA LEU A 426 -2.21 27.48 -5.91
C LEU A 426 -3.13 26.89 -6.99
N ASP A 427 -4.20 27.62 -7.36
CA ASP A 427 -5.11 27.21 -8.42
C ASP A 427 -4.36 27.03 -9.75
N LYS A 428 -3.43 27.93 -10.08
CA LYS A 428 -2.59 27.83 -11.29
C LYS A 428 -1.71 26.58 -11.23
N ALA A 429 -1.06 26.32 -10.09
CA ALA A 429 -0.20 25.14 -9.95
C ALA A 429 -0.98 23.83 -10.16
N LEU A 430 -2.23 23.75 -9.71
CA LEU A 430 -3.12 22.61 -9.95
C LEU A 430 -3.46 22.46 -11.43
N ILE A 431 -3.81 23.56 -12.12
CA ILE A 431 -4.12 23.53 -13.56
C ILE A 431 -2.89 23.13 -14.37
N VAL A 432 -1.71 23.71 -14.10
CA VAL A 432 -0.45 23.35 -14.76
C VAL A 432 -0.14 21.87 -14.61
N SER A 433 -0.36 21.30 -13.42
CA SER A 433 -0.24 19.85 -13.20
C SER A 433 -1.19 19.06 -14.10
N ARG A 434 -2.45 19.47 -14.20
CA ARG A 434 -3.45 18.79 -15.05
C ARG A 434 -3.13 18.93 -16.54
N VAL A 435 -2.64 20.08 -16.99
CA VAL A 435 -2.19 20.30 -18.38
C VAL A 435 -1.03 19.36 -18.70
N ALA A 436 -0.05 19.24 -17.80
CA ALA A 436 1.08 18.31 -17.98
C ALA A 436 0.61 16.85 -18.07
N ASP A 437 -0.37 16.45 -17.26
CA ASP A 437 -0.97 15.10 -17.31
C ASP A 437 -1.60 14.81 -18.69
N VAL A 438 -2.37 15.76 -19.24
CA VAL A 438 -3.02 15.63 -20.56
C VAL A 438 -2.00 15.67 -21.71
N GLN A 439 -0.94 16.47 -21.61
CA GLN A 439 0.13 16.49 -22.62
C GLN A 439 0.96 15.20 -22.63
N ASN A 440 1.27 14.66 -21.46
CA ASN A 440 1.94 13.36 -21.34
C ASN A 440 1.08 12.24 -21.95
N PHE A 441 -0.25 12.36 -21.89
CA PHE A 441 -1.18 11.45 -22.55
C PHE A 441 -1.07 11.49 -24.09
N GLU A 442 -1.05 12.68 -24.71
CA GLU A 442 -0.87 12.80 -26.17
C GLU A 442 0.48 12.22 -26.63
N SER A 443 1.56 12.43 -25.86
CA SER A 443 2.85 11.79 -26.14
C SER A 443 2.76 10.27 -26.07
N LEU A 444 2.05 9.72 -25.07
CA LEU A 444 1.85 8.28 -24.95
C LEU A 444 1.03 7.74 -26.12
N LEU A 445 0.04 8.46 -26.64
CA LEU A 445 -0.75 8.05 -27.81
C LEU A 445 0.13 7.92 -29.05
N VAL A 446 1.03 8.88 -29.28
CA VAL A 446 1.98 8.85 -30.39
C VAL A 446 2.90 7.64 -30.25
N ASP A 447 3.50 7.44 -29.08
CA ASP A 447 4.36 6.28 -28.79
C ASP A 447 3.61 4.94 -28.96
N THR A 448 2.36 4.89 -28.50
CA THR A 448 1.50 3.70 -28.63
C THR A 448 1.25 3.39 -30.09
N ARG A 449 0.94 4.41 -30.90
CA ARG A 449 0.69 4.24 -32.33
C ARG A 449 1.93 3.73 -33.04
N THR A 450 3.10 4.31 -32.78
CA THR A 450 4.37 3.86 -33.36
C THR A 450 4.73 2.43 -32.94
N ASP A 451 4.53 2.06 -31.67
CA ASP A 451 4.78 0.70 -31.18
C ASP A 451 3.83 -0.33 -31.83
N PHE A 452 2.55 0.02 -32.04
CA PHE A 452 1.55 -0.87 -32.64
C PHE A 452 1.59 -0.91 -34.17
N GLU A 453 2.13 0.10 -34.83
CA GLU A 453 2.37 0.12 -36.28
C GLU A 453 3.58 -0.75 -36.67
N ASN A 454 4.62 -0.79 -35.84
CA ASN A 454 5.84 -1.59 -36.05
C ASN A 454 5.75 -3.04 -35.50
N PHE A 455 4.55 -3.49 -35.16
CA PHE A 455 4.35 -4.71 -34.38
C PHE A 455 4.24 -5.98 -35.25
N SER A 456 5.07 -6.99 -34.97
CA SER A 456 4.92 -8.36 -35.49
C SER A 456 4.16 -9.25 -34.51
N LYS A 457 3.33 -10.17 -35.03
CA LYS A 457 2.54 -11.12 -34.21
C LYS A 457 3.41 -12.06 -33.36
N ASP A 458 4.62 -12.35 -33.85
CA ASP A 458 5.58 -13.25 -33.23
C ASP A 458 6.78 -12.47 -32.66
N VAL A 459 6.60 -11.95 -31.45
CA VAL A 459 7.68 -11.33 -30.64
C VAL A 459 8.05 -12.22 -29.47
N ASP A 460 9.31 -12.12 -29.02
CA ASP A 460 9.82 -12.88 -27.89
C ASP A 460 9.14 -12.46 -26.56
N PHE A 461 9.28 -13.31 -25.54
CA PHE A 461 8.65 -13.10 -24.23
C PHE A 461 9.03 -11.75 -23.59
N ASP A 462 10.29 -11.34 -23.65
CA ASP A 462 10.76 -10.14 -22.96
C ASP A 462 10.18 -8.90 -23.65
N THR A 463 10.06 -8.92 -24.98
CA THR A 463 9.34 -7.90 -25.75
C THR A 463 7.84 -7.85 -25.40
N LYS A 464 7.14 -9.00 -25.35
CA LYS A 464 5.73 -9.05 -24.92
C LYS A 464 5.53 -8.42 -23.55
N ARG A 465 6.39 -8.79 -22.61
CA ARG A 465 6.35 -8.31 -21.24
C ARG A 465 6.60 -6.80 -21.18
N ASN A 466 7.62 -6.31 -21.88
CA ASN A 466 7.95 -4.88 -21.88
C ASN A 466 6.80 -4.04 -22.43
N LEU A 467 6.13 -4.48 -23.51
CA LEU A 467 4.97 -3.79 -24.05
C LEU A 467 3.78 -3.81 -23.08
N ILE A 468 3.43 -4.97 -22.52
CA ILE A 468 2.35 -5.05 -21.51
C ILE A 468 2.64 -4.10 -20.33
N HIS A 469 3.86 -4.09 -19.80
CA HIS A 469 4.24 -3.25 -18.67
C HIS A 469 4.42 -1.77 -19.04
N LYS A 470 4.63 -1.45 -20.32
CA LYS A 470 4.65 -0.07 -20.82
C LYS A 470 3.26 0.56 -20.75
N TYR A 471 2.20 -0.19 -21.05
CA TYR A 471 0.84 0.36 -21.19
C TYR A 471 -0.13 -0.01 -20.05
N VAL A 472 0.03 -1.16 -19.41
CA VAL A 472 -0.88 -1.64 -18.35
C VAL A 472 -0.31 -1.29 -16.97
N GLU A 473 -1.10 -0.59 -16.15
CA GLU A 473 -0.75 -0.24 -14.77
C GLU A 473 -1.10 -1.38 -13.82
N ARG A 474 -2.34 -1.88 -13.90
CA ARG A 474 -2.79 -3.01 -13.07
C ARG A 474 -3.93 -3.79 -13.71
N ILE A 475 -3.97 -5.09 -13.42
CA ILE A 475 -5.04 -6.00 -13.81
C ILE A 475 -5.64 -6.59 -12.54
N ILE A 476 -6.90 -6.30 -12.25
CA ILE A 476 -7.62 -6.81 -11.08
C ILE A 476 -8.48 -7.99 -11.51
N VAL A 477 -8.30 -9.14 -10.87
CA VAL A 477 -9.05 -10.36 -11.18
C VAL A 477 -9.90 -10.76 -9.98
N VAL A 478 -11.21 -10.95 -10.20
CA VAL A 478 -12.19 -11.31 -9.18
C VAL A 478 -13.00 -12.52 -9.63
N TYR A 479 -12.97 -13.60 -8.88
CA TYR A 479 -13.80 -14.77 -9.14
C TYR A 479 -15.24 -14.53 -8.67
N ASP A 480 -16.20 -14.80 -9.53
CA ASP A 480 -17.63 -14.86 -9.20
C ASP A 480 -18.04 -16.32 -9.02
N ASP A 481 -18.59 -16.64 -7.85
CA ASP A 481 -19.04 -18.00 -7.54
C ASP A 481 -20.48 -18.28 -7.98
N GLY A 482 -21.12 -17.34 -8.66
CA GLY A 482 -22.47 -17.48 -9.18
C GLY A 482 -23.52 -17.51 -8.08
N ARG A 483 -23.26 -16.91 -6.91
CA ARG A 483 -24.29 -16.63 -5.91
C ARG A 483 -25.20 -15.51 -6.38
N GLU A 484 -26.46 -15.55 -5.94
CA GLU A 484 -27.49 -14.59 -6.32
C GLU A 484 -27.11 -13.19 -5.81
N HIS A 485 -26.91 -12.24 -6.73
CA HIS A 485 -26.56 -10.86 -6.37
C HIS A 485 -27.81 -10.13 -5.86
N LYS A 486 -27.65 -9.01 -5.14
CA LYS A 486 -28.76 -8.22 -4.57
C LYS A 486 -29.84 -7.80 -5.58
N ASN A 487 -29.53 -7.87 -6.88
CA ASN A 487 -30.41 -7.50 -7.97
C ASN A 487 -31.06 -8.73 -8.67
N GLY A 488 -31.00 -9.92 -8.08
CA GLY A 488 -31.59 -11.16 -8.62
C GLY A 488 -30.83 -11.78 -9.80
N PHE A 489 -29.73 -11.18 -10.24
CA PHE A 489 -28.93 -11.68 -11.36
C PHE A 489 -27.92 -12.74 -10.89
N LYS A 490 -27.81 -13.85 -11.63
CA LYS A 490 -26.88 -14.95 -11.35
C LYS A 490 -25.93 -15.15 -12.53
N TYR A 491 -24.64 -14.88 -12.33
CA TYR A 491 -23.63 -15.16 -13.35
C TYR A 491 -23.41 -16.67 -13.51
N PRO A 492 -23.04 -17.15 -14.71
CA PRO A 492 -22.68 -18.54 -14.91
C PRO A 492 -21.52 -18.94 -13.98
N PRO A 493 -21.46 -20.20 -13.51
CA PRO A 493 -20.32 -20.67 -12.73
C PRO A 493 -19.02 -20.56 -13.55
N TYR A 494 -17.87 -20.47 -12.86
CA TYR A 494 -16.53 -20.33 -13.45
C TYR A 494 -16.26 -18.98 -14.13
N THR A 495 -16.88 -17.92 -13.61
CA THR A 495 -16.78 -16.58 -14.17
C THR A 495 -15.80 -15.71 -13.38
N TYR A 496 -15.02 -14.90 -14.08
CA TYR A 496 -14.10 -13.93 -13.52
C TYR A 496 -14.44 -12.53 -14.04
N HIS A 497 -14.51 -11.56 -13.13
CA HIS A 497 -14.48 -10.15 -13.47
C HIS A 497 -13.02 -9.72 -13.59
N ILE A 498 -12.63 -9.22 -14.76
CA ILE A 498 -11.28 -8.76 -15.06
C ILE A 498 -11.38 -7.26 -15.31
N GLN A 499 -10.81 -6.47 -14.42
CA GLN A 499 -10.70 -5.03 -14.57
C GLN A 499 -9.25 -4.70 -14.96
N ILE A 500 -9.09 -3.96 -16.05
CA ILE A 500 -7.78 -3.56 -16.56
C ILE A 500 -7.69 -2.05 -16.47
N GLU A 501 -6.64 -1.58 -15.81
CA GLU A 501 -6.32 -0.17 -15.74
C GLU A 501 -5.02 0.07 -16.48
N PHE A 502 -5.09 0.95 -17.47
CA PHE A 502 -3.94 1.39 -18.23
C PHE A 502 -3.23 2.53 -17.50
N LYS A 503 -1.93 2.69 -17.77
CA LYS A 503 -1.12 3.77 -17.18
C LYS A 503 -1.71 5.13 -17.52
N ASN A 504 -1.45 6.11 -16.64
CA ASN A 504 -1.97 7.48 -16.72
C ASN A 504 -3.50 7.61 -16.58
N GLY A 505 -4.17 6.61 -16.01
CA GLY A 505 -5.60 6.69 -15.65
C GLY A 505 -6.56 6.76 -16.84
N ILE A 506 -6.05 6.45 -18.03
CA ILE A 506 -6.64 6.76 -19.33
C ILE A 506 -7.98 6.06 -19.54
N VAL A 507 -7.99 4.75 -19.32
CA VAL A 507 -9.15 3.89 -19.59
C VAL A 507 -9.18 2.81 -18.51
N LYS A 508 -10.37 2.55 -17.98
CA LYS A 508 -10.66 1.41 -17.12
C LYS A 508 -11.64 0.53 -17.86
N GLU A 509 -11.15 -0.63 -18.29
CA GLU A 509 -12.01 -1.61 -18.92
C GLU A 509 -12.43 -2.69 -17.93
N ASN A 510 -13.68 -3.11 -18.03
CA ASN A 510 -14.24 -4.19 -17.23
C ASN A 510 -14.72 -5.30 -18.15
N TYR A 511 -14.28 -6.52 -17.86
CA TYR A 511 -14.62 -7.70 -18.63
C TYR A 511 -15.17 -8.80 -17.74
N ILE A 512 -16.06 -9.61 -18.31
CA ILE A 512 -16.52 -10.86 -17.73
C ILE A 512 -15.93 -12.01 -18.53
N TYR A 513 -15.12 -12.85 -17.90
CA TYR A 513 -14.52 -14.02 -18.53
C TYR A 513 -15.04 -15.32 -17.92
N ASN A 514 -15.73 -16.12 -18.73
CA ASN A 514 -16.13 -17.47 -18.36
C ASN A 514 -15.07 -18.49 -18.81
N VAL A 515 -14.38 -19.10 -17.85
CA VAL A 515 -13.26 -20.03 -18.14
C VAL A 515 -13.75 -21.32 -18.78
N LYS A 516 -14.95 -21.79 -18.43
CA LYS A 516 -15.46 -23.08 -18.90
C LYS A 516 -15.79 -23.04 -20.39
N ASN A 517 -16.38 -21.93 -20.83
CA ASN A 517 -16.81 -21.75 -22.22
C ASN A 517 -15.78 -20.95 -23.06
N ASP A 518 -14.73 -20.46 -22.42
CA ASP A 518 -13.69 -19.59 -23.00
C ASP A 518 -14.22 -18.27 -23.59
N ILE A 519 -15.31 -17.74 -23.03
CA ILE A 519 -15.99 -16.53 -23.52
C ILE A 519 -15.56 -15.34 -22.64
N ILE A 520 -15.17 -14.22 -23.27
CA ILE A 520 -14.95 -12.94 -22.60
C ILE A 520 -15.91 -11.87 -23.15
N VAL A 521 -16.51 -11.08 -22.27
CA VAL A 521 -17.49 -10.04 -22.62
C VAL A 521 -16.98 -8.70 -22.10
N SER A 522 -16.95 -7.67 -22.95
CA SER A 522 -16.69 -6.28 -22.54
C SER A 522 -17.94 -5.67 -21.93
N LEU A 523 -17.79 -4.92 -20.84
CA LEU A 523 -18.88 -4.20 -20.19
C LEU A 523 -18.97 -2.72 -20.61
N ARG A 524 -18.10 -2.25 -21.52
CA ARG A 524 -18.07 -0.86 -21.99
C ARG A 524 -19.28 -0.49 -22.86
N ASP A 525 -19.64 -1.35 -23.80
CA ASP A 525 -20.52 -0.96 -24.92
C ASP A 525 -21.89 -1.65 -24.92
N ARG A 526 -22.25 -2.42 -23.88
CA ARG A 526 -23.42 -3.33 -23.89
C ARG A 526 -23.45 -4.33 -25.08
N THR A 527 -22.40 -4.38 -25.90
CA THR A 527 -22.23 -5.32 -27.01
C THR A 527 -21.61 -6.63 -26.51
N PHE A 528 -22.14 -7.76 -26.95
CA PHE A 528 -21.57 -9.07 -26.65
C PHE A 528 -20.55 -9.41 -27.75
N LYS A 529 -19.29 -9.59 -27.37
CA LYS A 529 -18.27 -10.17 -28.24
C LYS A 529 -18.07 -11.63 -27.82
N LEU A 530 -18.58 -12.58 -28.59
CA LEU A 530 -18.31 -14.00 -28.31
C LEU A 530 -16.93 -14.34 -28.88
N LEU A 531 -15.98 -14.72 -28.02
CA LEU A 531 -14.69 -15.25 -28.46
C LEU A 531 -14.72 -16.77 -28.40
N THR A 532 -14.62 -17.42 -29.56
CA THR A 532 -14.51 -18.90 -29.66
C THR A 532 -13.06 -19.34 -29.85
N GLU A 533 -12.78 -20.64 -29.67
CA GLU A 533 -11.42 -21.22 -29.80
C GLU A 533 -10.73 -20.93 -31.15
N ASN A 534 -11.51 -20.63 -32.20
CA ASN A 534 -11.01 -20.30 -33.54
C ASN A 534 -10.79 -18.79 -33.77
N GLY A 535 -10.95 -17.96 -32.74
CA GLY A 535 -10.69 -16.52 -32.82
C GLY A 535 -11.77 -15.71 -33.57
N ILE A 536 -12.89 -16.32 -33.94
CA ILE A 536 -14.04 -15.62 -34.56
C ILE A 536 -14.64 -14.69 -33.51
N VAL A 537 -14.75 -13.40 -33.86
CA VAL A 537 -15.53 -12.39 -33.14
C VAL A 537 -16.84 -12.26 -33.89
N GLU A 538 -17.92 -12.72 -33.29
CA GLU A 538 -19.21 -12.15 -33.65
C GLU A 538 -19.43 -10.94 -32.74
N THR A 539 -19.37 -9.75 -33.32
CA THR A 539 -19.93 -8.54 -32.72
C THR A 539 -21.44 -8.67 -32.81
N MET A 540 -22.07 -9.03 -31.71
CA MET A 540 -23.53 -8.93 -31.61
C MET A 540 -23.85 -7.51 -31.14
N ASP A 541 -24.37 -6.70 -32.07
CA ASP A 541 -25.00 -5.43 -31.71
C ASP A 541 -26.13 -5.68 -30.70
N SER A 542 -26.34 -4.76 -29.76
CA SER A 542 -27.46 -4.86 -28.82
C SER A 542 -28.80 -4.98 -29.56
N ASP A 543 -28.89 -4.41 -30.76
CA ASP A 543 -30.05 -4.47 -31.65
C ASP A 543 -30.23 -5.82 -32.37
N MET A 544 -29.17 -6.64 -32.47
CA MET A 544 -29.22 -7.99 -33.07
C MET A 544 -29.65 -9.07 -32.08
N ILE A 545 -29.53 -8.82 -30.78
CA ILE A 545 -30.12 -9.69 -29.74
C ILE A 545 -31.65 -9.62 -29.78
N ASP A 546 -32.20 -8.54 -30.33
CA ASP A 546 -33.64 -8.31 -30.37
C ASP A 546 -34.36 -8.92 -31.60
N LYS A 547 -33.65 -9.67 -32.45
CA LYS A 547 -34.20 -10.15 -33.74
C LYS A 547 -34.00 -11.63 -34.07
N SER A 548 -33.53 -12.48 -33.15
CA SER A 548 -33.35 -13.91 -33.48
C SER A 548 -33.53 -14.85 -32.29
N ILE A 549 -34.07 -16.04 -32.58
CA ILE A 549 -34.29 -17.13 -31.62
C ILE A 549 -32.95 -17.65 -31.14
N ILE A 550 -32.74 -17.71 -29.82
CA ILE A 550 -31.51 -18.21 -29.22
C ILE A 550 -31.72 -19.66 -28.77
N PRO A 551 -31.16 -20.65 -29.48
CA PRO A 551 -31.12 -22.02 -28.98
C PRO A 551 -30.07 -22.12 -27.87
N LEU A 552 -30.49 -22.57 -26.68
CA LEU A 552 -29.56 -22.93 -25.61
C LEU A 552 -29.22 -24.42 -25.72
N SER A 553 -27.94 -24.76 -25.52
CA SER A 553 -27.54 -26.14 -25.28
C SER A 553 -28.42 -26.68 -24.15
N ASN A 554 -29.09 -27.83 -24.40
CA ASN A 554 -30.08 -28.53 -23.55
C ASN A 554 -31.56 -28.36 -23.96
N GLY A 555 -31.88 -27.84 -25.15
CA GLY A 555 -33.27 -27.83 -25.68
C GLY A 555 -34.16 -26.73 -25.12
N ARG A 556 -33.56 -25.67 -24.55
CA ARG A 556 -34.26 -24.46 -24.06
C ARG A 556 -34.10 -23.33 -25.08
N PHE A 557 -34.99 -22.34 -25.02
CA PHE A 557 -35.13 -21.26 -26.01
C PHE A 557 -35.78 -20.02 -25.38
N LEU A 558 -35.69 -18.90 -26.09
CA LEU A 558 -36.35 -17.61 -25.82
C LEU A 558 -37.17 -17.21 -27.06
N ILE A 559 -38.46 -16.84 -26.92
CA ILE A 559 -39.29 -16.28 -28.01
C ILE A 559 -39.72 -14.87 -27.65
N LYS A 560 -39.61 -13.94 -28.62
CA LYS A 560 -40.29 -12.64 -28.63
C LYS A 560 -41.39 -12.64 -29.73
N PRO A 561 -42.53 -11.92 -29.59
CA PRO A 561 -43.60 -11.86 -30.60
C PRO A 561 -43.20 -11.11 -31.89
N PHE A 562 -44.01 -11.27 -32.94
CA PHE A 562 -43.77 -11.00 -34.37
C PHE A 562 -43.58 -9.53 -34.84
N LEU A 563 -42.65 -9.36 -35.80
CA LEU A 563 -42.53 -8.39 -36.93
C LEU A 563 -42.33 -6.90 -36.60
N GLY A 564 -41.63 -6.05 -37.39
CA GLY A 564 -40.98 -6.12 -38.71
C GLY A 564 -40.22 -4.81 -39.00
N LYS A 565 -39.50 -4.72 -40.12
CA LYS A 565 -38.63 -3.60 -40.53
C LYS A 565 -39.41 -2.29 -40.78
N ASP A 566 -38.78 -1.17 -40.42
CA ASP A 566 -39.01 0.23 -40.81
C ASP A 566 -39.78 1.15 -39.84
N ASN A 567 -38.98 2.08 -39.25
CA ASN A 567 -39.29 3.37 -38.62
C ASN A 567 -40.69 3.63 -38.03
N CYS A 568 -40.84 3.49 -36.71
CA CYS A 568 -41.31 4.54 -35.78
C CYS A 568 -41.49 4.01 -34.32
N THR A 569 -40.71 4.60 -33.40
CA THR A 569 -40.95 4.88 -31.96
C THR A 569 -41.22 3.81 -30.88
N TYR A 570 -40.35 3.90 -29.86
CA TYR A 570 -40.40 3.59 -28.41
C TYR A 570 -40.31 2.14 -27.85
N ILE A 571 -39.11 1.90 -27.28
CA ILE A 571 -38.66 1.12 -26.10
C ILE A 571 -39.69 0.22 -25.38
N LEU A 572 -39.29 -1.03 -25.16
CA LEU A 572 -39.79 -1.90 -24.09
C LEU A 572 -38.62 -2.50 -23.30
N ASP A 573 -38.36 -1.95 -22.11
CA ASP A 573 -37.60 -2.59 -21.03
C ASP A 573 -38.60 -3.37 -20.12
N ASN A 574 -38.16 -4.53 -19.60
CA ASN A 574 -38.81 -5.34 -18.56
C ASN A 574 -40.11 -6.11 -18.91
N THR A 575 -39.98 -7.31 -19.48
CA THR A 575 -41.02 -8.35 -19.38
C THR A 575 -40.42 -9.69 -18.97
N ILE A 576 -41.03 -10.38 -17.99
CA ILE A 576 -40.59 -11.69 -17.51
C ILE A 576 -41.02 -12.78 -18.49
N ILE A 577 -40.05 -13.59 -18.91
CA ILE A 577 -40.25 -14.72 -19.83
C ILE A 577 -40.36 -16.01 -19.00
N PRO A 578 -41.36 -16.89 -19.26
CA PRO A 578 -41.41 -18.18 -18.58
C PRO A 578 -40.28 -19.09 -19.07
N HIS A 579 -39.54 -19.66 -18.11
CA HIS A 579 -38.48 -20.62 -18.36
C HIS A 579 -39.05 -22.05 -18.46
N GLY A 580 -38.87 -22.76 -19.58
CA GLY A 580 -39.42 -24.11 -19.79
C GLY A 580 -38.89 -24.87 -21.01
N ASP A 581 -39.30 -26.14 -21.16
CA ASP A 581 -38.97 -27.01 -22.31
C ASP A 581 -40.01 -26.84 -23.44
N LEU A 582 -39.55 -26.60 -24.69
CA LEU A 582 -40.39 -26.48 -25.90
C LEU A 582 -41.38 -27.62 -26.11
N ARG A 583 -41.01 -28.81 -25.66
CA ARG A 583 -41.81 -30.03 -25.82
C ARG A 583 -43.00 -30.08 -24.86
N SER A 584 -42.97 -29.26 -23.80
CA SER A 584 -43.97 -29.27 -22.71
C SER A 584 -45.01 -28.13 -22.82
N TRP A 585 -44.74 -27.13 -23.67
CA TRP A 585 -45.59 -25.96 -23.91
C TRP A 585 -46.28 -26.07 -25.28
N ASN A 586 -47.50 -25.53 -25.39
CA ASN A 586 -48.21 -25.35 -26.65
C ASN A 586 -48.74 -23.92 -26.76
N VAL A 587 -49.12 -23.49 -27.96
CA VAL A 587 -49.53 -22.10 -28.22
C VAL A 587 -50.71 -21.69 -27.34
N LYS A 588 -51.62 -22.62 -27.04
CA LYS A 588 -52.74 -22.40 -26.11
C LYS A 588 -52.30 -22.12 -24.67
N LYS A 589 -51.36 -22.90 -24.11
CA LYS A 589 -50.84 -22.68 -22.74
C LYS A 589 -50.14 -21.33 -22.60
N VAL A 590 -49.47 -20.86 -23.65
CA VAL A 590 -48.85 -19.52 -23.67
C VAL A 590 -49.95 -18.45 -23.61
N VAL A 591 -50.97 -18.56 -24.45
CA VAL A 591 -52.10 -17.62 -24.47
C VAL A 591 -52.87 -17.63 -23.13
N ASP A 592 -53.15 -18.82 -22.58
CA ASP A 592 -53.86 -19.00 -21.31
C ASP A 592 -53.05 -18.42 -20.13
N PHE A 593 -51.73 -18.64 -20.09
CA PHE A 593 -50.83 -18.11 -19.05
C PHE A 593 -50.86 -16.59 -18.97
N TYR A 594 -50.77 -15.90 -20.12
CA TYR A 594 -50.84 -14.43 -20.15
C TYR A 594 -52.27 -13.92 -19.92
N THR A 595 -53.30 -14.68 -20.34
CA THR A 595 -54.71 -14.34 -20.10
C THR A 595 -55.09 -14.43 -18.61
N LEU A 596 -54.48 -15.36 -17.86
CA LEU A 596 -54.68 -15.55 -16.42
C LEU A 596 -53.83 -14.59 -15.57
N ASN A 597 -52.67 -14.15 -16.07
CA ASN A 597 -51.75 -13.26 -15.36
C ASN A 597 -51.75 -11.85 -15.98
N LYS A 598 -52.93 -11.23 -16.09
CA LYS A 598 -53.11 -9.92 -16.75
C LYS A 598 -52.30 -8.78 -16.14
N THR A 599 -51.84 -8.89 -14.89
CA THR A 599 -51.01 -7.88 -14.21
C THR A 599 -49.54 -7.93 -14.63
N LEU A 600 -49.08 -9.04 -15.22
CA LEU A 600 -47.76 -9.11 -15.89
C LEU A 600 -47.79 -8.37 -17.24
N LEU A 601 -48.98 -8.05 -17.76
CA LEU A 601 -49.19 -7.03 -18.78
C LEU A 601 -49.47 -5.72 -18.05
N CYS A 602 -48.43 -4.91 -17.83
CA CYS A 602 -48.60 -3.69 -17.06
C CYS A 602 -49.62 -2.76 -17.75
N LYS A 603 -50.51 -2.13 -16.97
CA LYS A 603 -51.54 -1.19 -17.47
C LYS A 603 -50.95 0.10 -18.06
N GLU A 604 -49.66 0.35 -17.90
CA GLU A 604 -48.95 1.52 -18.43
C GLU A 604 -48.11 1.21 -19.69
N SER A 605 -48.05 -0.06 -20.13
CA SER A 605 -47.31 -0.46 -21.34
C SER A 605 -48.16 -0.54 -22.62
N GLY A 606 -49.41 -0.08 -22.60
CA GLY A 606 -50.25 0.11 -23.80
C GLY A 606 -50.61 -1.14 -24.61
N ILE A 607 -50.24 -2.35 -24.17
CA ILE A 607 -50.48 -3.60 -24.90
C ILE A 607 -51.30 -4.54 -24.03
N ASN A 608 -52.61 -4.57 -24.28
CA ASN A 608 -53.43 -5.75 -23.99
C ASN A 608 -53.04 -6.86 -24.97
N ILE A 609 -53.11 -8.12 -24.52
CA ILE A 609 -52.90 -9.31 -25.36
C ILE A 609 -53.69 -9.16 -26.66
N LEU A 610 -52.97 -9.18 -27.78
CA LEU A 610 -53.47 -8.94 -29.13
C LEU A 610 -54.01 -7.52 -29.29
N THR A 611 -53.43 -6.77 -30.22
CA THR A 611 -53.93 -5.47 -30.67
C THR A 611 -55.46 -5.48 -30.74
N GLU A 612 -56.15 -4.53 -30.09
CA GLU A 612 -57.61 -4.35 -30.27
C GLU A 612 -57.97 -4.12 -31.76
N ASN A 613 -56.97 -3.77 -32.57
CA ASN A 613 -57.09 -3.64 -33.99
C ASN A 613 -57.14 -5.01 -34.71
N LYS A 614 -58.36 -5.56 -34.80
CA LYS A 614 -58.64 -6.82 -35.51
C LYS A 614 -58.31 -6.78 -37.01
N THR A 615 -57.91 -5.64 -37.58
CA THR A 615 -57.57 -5.52 -39.01
C THR A 615 -56.09 -5.71 -39.31
N ASP A 616 -55.24 -5.79 -38.28
CA ASP A 616 -53.80 -6.04 -38.45
C ASP A 616 -53.55 -7.40 -39.15
N GLU A 617 -52.70 -7.41 -40.18
CA GLU A 617 -52.43 -8.60 -40.99
C GLU A 617 -51.80 -9.74 -40.17
N ASN A 618 -50.98 -9.41 -39.17
CA ASN A 618 -50.34 -10.40 -38.30
C ASN A 618 -51.35 -10.97 -37.30
N TYR A 619 -52.26 -10.14 -36.79
CA TYR A 619 -53.40 -10.59 -36.00
C TYR A 619 -54.31 -11.52 -36.81
N GLN A 620 -54.66 -11.14 -38.05
CA GLN A 620 -55.50 -11.94 -38.94
C GLN A 620 -54.82 -13.26 -39.33
N TRP A 621 -53.52 -13.24 -39.59
CA TRP A 621 -52.73 -14.44 -39.87
C TRP A 621 -52.67 -15.36 -38.65
N PHE A 622 -52.41 -14.81 -37.45
CA PHE A 622 -52.39 -15.58 -36.21
C PHE A 622 -53.74 -16.23 -35.95
N VAL A 623 -54.84 -15.49 -36.07
CA VAL A 623 -56.20 -16.02 -35.86
C VAL A 623 -56.54 -17.13 -36.88
N ARG A 624 -56.14 -16.98 -38.15
CA ARG A 624 -56.34 -18.02 -39.18
C ARG A 624 -55.59 -19.32 -38.87
N ASN A 625 -54.38 -19.21 -38.32
CA ASN A 625 -53.51 -20.37 -38.08
C ASN A 625 -53.62 -20.93 -36.66
N TYR A 626 -54.13 -20.17 -35.69
CA TYR A 626 -54.22 -20.58 -34.29
C TYR A 626 -54.96 -21.91 -34.11
N LYS A 627 -56.06 -22.13 -34.83
CA LYS A 627 -56.80 -23.40 -34.76
C LYS A 627 -55.97 -24.63 -35.13
N ASN A 628 -54.96 -24.47 -35.98
CA ASN A 628 -54.13 -25.58 -36.49
C ASN A 628 -52.92 -25.90 -35.59
N TYR A 629 -52.51 -24.95 -34.74
CA TYR A 629 -51.27 -25.06 -33.92
C TYR A 629 -51.50 -24.89 -32.41
N LYS A 630 -52.71 -24.50 -31.97
CA LYS A 630 -53.03 -24.24 -30.55
C LYS A 630 -52.66 -25.38 -29.61
N ASP A 631 -52.83 -26.63 -30.06
CA ASP A 631 -52.63 -27.82 -29.23
C ASP A 631 -51.30 -28.54 -29.52
N LYS A 632 -50.53 -28.08 -30.52
CA LYS A 632 -49.24 -28.69 -30.90
C LYS A 632 -48.08 -28.19 -30.03
N PRO A 633 -47.03 -29.02 -29.81
CA PRO A 633 -45.82 -28.60 -29.12
C PRO A 633 -45.19 -27.37 -29.77
N LEU A 634 -44.73 -26.42 -28.96
CA LEU A 634 -44.22 -25.14 -29.45
C LEU A 634 -43.01 -25.32 -30.39
N ILE A 635 -42.22 -26.40 -30.22
CA ILE A 635 -41.11 -26.77 -31.11
C ILE A 635 -41.56 -26.91 -32.57
N GLU A 636 -42.71 -27.53 -32.83
CA GLU A 636 -43.18 -27.80 -34.19
C GLU A 636 -43.63 -26.52 -34.89
N TRP A 637 -44.21 -25.59 -34.12
CA TRP A 637 -44.60 -24.29 -34.63
C TRP A 637 -43.39 -23.40 -34.96
N VAL A 638 -42.35 -23.44 -34.12
CA VAL A 638 -41.08 -22.72 -34.36
C VAL A 638 -40.36 -23.27 -35.60
N THR A 639 -40.31 -24.59 -35.78
CA THR A 639 -39.69 -25.20 -36.98
C THR A 639 -40.40 -24.79 -38.27
N PHE A 640 -41.74 -24.78 -38.28
CA PHE A 640 -42.53 -24.36 -39.44
C PHE A 640 -42.30 -22.88 -39.81
N LEU A 641 -42.17 -22.00 -38.82
CA LEU A 641 -41.87 -20.58 -39.05
C LEU A 641 -40.48 -20.35 -39.68
N PHE A 642 -39.49 -21.17 -39.29
CA PHE A 642 -38.15 -21.11 -39.86
C PHE A 642 -38.07 -21.68 -41.27
N GLU A 643 -38.78 -22.76 -41.56
CA GLU A 643 -38.83 -23.36 -42.90
C GLU A 643 -39.49 -22.41 -43.92
N ALA A 644 -40.48 -21.62 -43.50
CA ALA A 644 -41.12 -20.60 -44.34
C ALA A 644 -40.19 -19.41 -44.67
N GLN A 645 -39.26 -19.05 -43.79
CA GLN A 645 -38.31 -17.94 -44.01
C GLN A 645 -37.17 -18.30 -44.98
N ASN A 646 -36.80 -19.57 -45.08
CA ASN A 646 -35.77 -20.03 -46.03
C ASN A 646 -36.26 -20.04 -47.50
N TYR A 647 -37.56 -19.85 -47.75
CA TYR A 647 -38.11 -19.72 -49.11
C TYR A 647 -38.06 -18.29 -49.67
N THR A 648 -37.86 -17.26 -48.82
CA THR A 648 -37.86 -15.86 -49.25
C THR A 648 -36.51 -15.36 -49.80
N ASP A 649 -35.40 -16.04 -49.54
CA ASP A 649 -34.06 -15.62 -50.00
C ASP A 649 -33.71 -16.09 -51.44
N LEU A 650 -34.63 -16.77 -52.13
CA LEU A 650 -34.48 -17.22 -53.52
C LEU A 650 -35.11 -16.30 -54.58
N LEU A 651 -35.66 -15.15 -54.19
CA LEU A 651 -36.16 -14.16 -55.14
C LEU A 651 -35.48 -12.80 -54.92
N VAL A 652 -34.74 -12.40 -55.96
CA VAL A 652 -34.30 -11.03 -56.32
C VAL A 652 -32.85 -10.64 -55.95
N THR A 653 -31.93 -10.98 -56.86
CA THR A 653 -30.73 -10.17 -57.18
C THR A 653 -31.05 -9.04 -58.18
N PRO A 654 -30.19 -8.00 -58.30
CA PRO A 654 -30.59 -6.61 -58.45
C PRO A 654 -30.42 -6.05 -59.87
N LYS A 655 -31.09 -4.93 -60.17
CA LYS A 655 -30.59 -3.91 -61.12
C LYS A 655 -31.29 -2.57 -60.93
N ALA A 656 -30.52 -1.59 -60.45
CA ALA A 656 -30.78 -0.19 -60.74
C ALA A 656 -30.45 0.06 -62.23
N LYS A 657 -31.41 0.59 -62.98
CA LYS A 657 -31.16 1.40 -64.17
C LYS A 657 -32.12 2.57 -64.15
N SER A 658 -31.55 3.77 -64.02
CA SER A 658 -32.18 5.00 -64.48
C SER A 658 -32.54 4.86 -65.96
N LYS A 659 -33.78 5.19 -66.35
CA LYS A 659 -34.03 6.07 -67.49
C LYS A 659 -35.50 6.48 -67.53
N SER A 660 -35.64 7.79 -67.70
CA SER A 660 -36.80 8.54 -68.12
C SER A 660 -37.54 7.96 -69.34
N LYS A 661 -38.84 8.29 -69.37
CA LYS A 661 -39.66 8.65 -70.55
C LYS A 661 -40.20 7.52 -71.46
N LEU A 662 -41.53 7.63 -71.59
CA LEU A 662 -42.35 7.60 -72.81
C LEU A 662 -42.70 6.24 -73.43
N LYS A 663 -44.02 5.98 -73.32
CA LYS A 663 -44.99 5.58 -74.35
C LYS A 663 -44.86 4.23 -75.06
N GLU A 664 -46.06 3.64 -75.15
CA GLU A 664 -46.56 2.51 -75.93
C GLU A 664 -46.26 1.11 -75.40
#